data_AF-A0A938X0G3-F1
#
_entry.id   AF-A0A938X0G3-F1
#
_cell.length_a   1.000
_cell.length_b   1.000
_cell.length_c   1.000
_cell.angle_alpha   90.00
_cell.angle_beta   90.00
_cell.angle_gamma   90.00
#
_symmetry.space_group_name_H-M   'P 1'
#
loop_
_entity.id
_entity.type
_entity.pdbx_description
1 polymer ?
#
loop_
_entity_poly.entity_id
_entity_poly.type
_entity_poly.pdbx_seq_one_letter_code
_entity_poly.pdbx_strand_id
1 'polypeptide(L)'
;MNTRIIGMVAAAALLCGSALVPTAALGSEPTGDDAVASQQTAMAGGTSADGDSTTEAMTDALNASVASEERLANAQAGQTKATDATGDPGGRDALKTLLQNTEEKDLKPLASGYRADDSGTAPYDSVKPNADDLAKLNEARDAAQKIVDDASATADDVTKASDALQKAFDAVRFIYHYTGISGTAGARIYDNNGNLIQAHGAGIQKAKTSLLAKDDQKLDKNGDGYVYIWCGEDKTDRLVAHGVRIYYSDDLYNWTDKGLGFQTYLGDQDLKNKMAGADPVYQKYYNVENIEHDPDYTNIYGKDFQVFAHDKSNYDIDSPQDALDKLLWDLKALYGDGSNPTKTSCVFERPKIVYNEHTNRWIVWFHADGPQYGNEDTATYSKAKAGVAVSTTGDPAGPYKYLGSFRMSPGTNESNPGMARDMNVYVDDKDENGDEVKDAYLIYASNENRDLTISLLDSTYTKLVKPVAEQQMGTSVKNGDTYNIIATNSKESPAPVKWNGHYYFIYSHTTGWAPNENEYTISEGDNIMGPYHEIGTPFVDGTGPNQSHTNSFYTQSSSIIPVDPQKGLFIYWGDRWFNPDTGNDISQSRYVMVPMQFVGTEMRVMPAVDWTLEDLQQYEAVTIKTQLPTETGSMSELMAKLPKTLNVQVGDDKTTATTPVTWDPYYGADQPAGSVTVTGHLPELHNVEIHFTVTVYPKNTVLFMDAGSDAANESDYYTSIVRNAPNLINRDHSDQLYSEGGWGLASTVGVDVEKYGASSNDIYETGYYALGGKNVQYRADLKAGSYSVTAGFKEWWAQWNERKVKFTVSADGKDLASTQLTPSGSGSSTNALTFTLDQDATVTFTAARGDGEGKDPYLSWISVVESDPKDVASVAPVEGTVGFLAGTTPTLPDTATVTLNNGTTETRDVTWHYDADSIVEFHPTEVRGSVEGTTLPAVATVQKIPAGLGYFIDVNGGENSPTYANAKKLTKGGLTNAKADQAFDEAAGWGNASVNYGTENTGSADPFDSGIYAGKNGKADQLSYKLTLAPGTHTVTLGFHDWWNQSRPTTVTYQMDGMGEPAELTSTTVTSAKTSASGTIVVPDGDPRVVTITLTSPQGTGPVLSWISTVKQEKQPTPVSAKEVTVNATVGDDVAAKLPKTVTVTYSDNSTKDVAVTWDQVDWASQPAGTVTVKGTLEGIAPSVLQATATVTLSGSSGEPGEPQTPAGAEQPSAPTTASTGAAVAGIVIAVVVLAAAGVALIVLRHRRV
;
A
#
# COMPACT_ATOMS: atom_id res chain seq x y z
N MET A 1 38.00 5.84 -44.90
CA MET A 1 37.52 4.46 -44.72
C MET A 1 36.29 4.58 -43.82
N ASN A 2 35.12 5.00 -44.33
CA ASN A 2 34.22 4.37 -45.33
C ASN A 2 33.40 3.25 -44.66
N THR A 3 32.05 3.30 -44.55
CA THR A 3 30.99 4.27 -44.93
C THR A 3 29.65 3.73 -44.37
N ARG A 4 28.55 4.44 -44.06
CA ARG A 4 28.09 5.87 -43.93
C ARG A 4 26.72 5.81 -43.15
N ILE A 5 26.09 6.76 -42.43
CA ILE A 5 25.98 8.26 -42.35
C ILE A 5 25.31 8.85 -43.62
N ILE A 6 24.34 9.78 -43.67
CA ILE A 6 23.76 10.87 -42.84
C ILE A 6 22.25 11.02 -43.25
N GLY A 7 21.28 11.53 -42.48
CA GLY A 7 21.21 11.97 -41.08
C GLY A 7 20.67 13.41 -40.85
N MET A 8 19.67 13.56 -39.96
CA MET A 8 19.18 14.80 -39.29
C MET A 8 18.49 15.98 -40.07
N VAL A 9 17.32 16.40 -39.51
CA VAL A 9 16.92 17.80 -39.15
C VAL A 9 16.38 18.82 -40.19
N ALA A 10 15.42 19.65 -39.69
CA ALA A 10 14.90 20.95 -40.17
C ALA A 10 13.88 20.95 -41.34
N ALA A 11 12.97 21.95 -41.48
CA ALA A 11 12.90 23.27 -40.83
C ALA A 11 11.47 23.67 -40.37
N ALA A 12 11.32 24.83 -39.71
CA ALA A 12 10.09 25.27 -39.05
C ALA A 12 9.69 26.74 -39.32
N ALA A 13 8.44 27.06 -38.99
CA ALA A 13 7.87 28.35 -38.52
C ALA A 13 7.97 29.65 -39.37
N LEU A 14 6.79 30.21 -39.71
CA LEU A 14 6.46 31.64 -39.88
C LEU A 14 4.91 31.76 -39.94
N LEU A 15 4.21 32.75 -39.36
CA LEU A 15 4.44 33.59 -38.17
C LEU A 15 3.08 34.26 -37.78
N CYS A 16 3.02 35.00 -36.67
CA CYS A 16 1.80 35.57 -36.06
C CYS A 16 1.17 36.75 -36.84
N GLY A 17 -0.12 37.07 -36.60
CA GLY A 17 -0.73 38.33 -37.09
C GLY A 17 -2.25 38.50 -36.86
N SER A 18 -2.62 39.19 -35.78
CA SER A 18 -3.98 39.54 -35.34
C SER A 18 -4.87 40.39 -36.28
N ALA A 19 -6.20 40.29 -36.08
CA ALA A 19 -7.25 41.33 -36.17
C ALA A 19 -8.31 41.32 -37.34
N LEU A 20 -9.59 41.32 -36.93
CA LEU A 20 -10.79 42.00 -37.50
C LEU A 20 -11.09 41.96 -39.03
N VAL A 21 -11.99 41.03 -39.43
CA VAL A 21 -13.41 41.27 -39.85
C VAL A 21 -13.76 42.61 -40.56
N PRO A 22 -14.62 42.69 -41.64
CA PRO A 22 -15.39 41.65 -42.37
C PRO A 22 -15.32 41.71 -43.93
N THR A 23 -15.90 40.72 -44.66
CA THR A 23 -17.11 40.86 -45.55
C THR A 23 -17.28 39.74 -46.59
N ALA A 24 -18.55 39.43 -46.93
CA ALA A 24 -19.14 38.75 -48.10
C ALA A 24 -18.38 37.57 -48.80
N ALA A 25 -18.88 36.33 -48.92
CA ALA A 25 -20.19 35.79 -49.33
C ALA A 25 -20.39 35.63 -50.87
N LEU A 26 -21.24 34.65 -51.27
CA LEU A 26 -21.32 33.98 -52.60
C LEU A 26 -20.11 33.03 -52.82
N GLY A 27 -20.20 31.80 -53.36
CA GLY A 27 -21.23 31.11 -54.16
C GLY A 27 -20.54 30.52 -55.42
N SER A 28 -20.78 29.31 -55.94
CA SER A 28 -21.88 28.35 -55.71
C SER A 28 -21.48 26.90 -56.07
N GLU A 29 -22.38 25.96 -55.77
CA GLU A 29 -22.63 24.65 -56.44
C GLU A 29 -22.84 24.77 -57.99
N PRO A 30 -23.03 23.69 -58.82
CA PRO A 30 -23.60 22.36 -58.48
C PRO A 30 -23.11 21.08 -59.26
N THR A 31 -23.68 19.90 -58.91
CA THR A 31 -23.89 18.65 -59.71
C THR A 31 -22.68 17.85 -60.26
N GLY A 32 -22.74 16.52 -60.44
CA GLY A 32 -23.82 15.55 -60.11
C GLY A 32 -23.62 14.15 -60.76
N ASP A 33 -24.43 13.19 -60.30
CA ASP A 33 -24.87 11.91 -60.89
C ASP A 33 -23.88 10.74 -61.18
N ASP A 34 -24.04 9.68 -60.37
CA ASP A 34 -24.25 8.25 -60.71
C ASP A 34 -23.48 7.51 -61.83
N ALA A 35 -22.83 6.39 -61.43
CA ALA A 35 -23.41 5.04 -61.60
C ALA A 35 -22.47 3.91 -61.07
N VAL A 36 -23.02 2.82 -60.51
CA VAL A 36 -22.26 1.68 -59.94
C VAL A 36 -22.78 0.34 -60.44
N ALA A 37 -21.89 -0.55 -60.95
CA ALA A 37 -22.16 -2.00 -61.06
C ALA A 37 -20.90 -2.89 -61.23
N SER A 38 -20.80 -3.91 -60.38
CA SER A 38 -20.20 -5.26 -60.57
C SER A 38 -18.70 -5.49 -60.88
N GLN A 39 -18.04 -6.10 -59.87
CA GLN A 39 -17.14 -7.28 -59.90
C GLN A 39 -15.68 -7.21 -60.44
N GLN A 40 -14.75 -7.46 -59.48
CA GLN A 40 -13.57 -8.37 -59.50
C GLN A 40 -12.58 -8.33 -60.70
N THR A 41 -11.26 -8.27 -60.53
CA THR A 41 -10.42 -8.71 -59.37
C THR A 41 -9.03 -8.04 -59.37
N ALA A 42 -8.29 -8.22 -58.25
CA ALA A 42 -6.82 -8.15 -58.10
C ALA A 42 -6.11 -6.80 -57.80
N MET A 43 -5.82 -6.63 -56.50
CA MET A 43 -4.48 -6.39 -55.91
C MET A 43 -3.76 -5.03 -55.98
N ALA A 44 -3.44 -4.56 -54.77
CA ALA A 44 -2.23 -3.82 -54.32
C ALA A 44 -2.22 -2.27 -54.32
N GLY A 45 -1.84 -1.73 -53.14
CA GLY A 45 -1.63 -0.29 -52.87
C GLY A 45 -2.77 0.35 -52.06
N GLY A 46 -2.64 0.71 -50.78
CA GLY A 46 -1.56 0.46 -49.83
C GLY A 46 -1.10 1.70 -49.05
N THR A 47 -1.74 1.99 -47.92
CA THR A 47 -1.31 2.95 -46.89
C THR A 47 -1.62 2.38 -45.51
N SER A 48 -0.81 2.74 -44.50
CA SER A 48 -0.75 2.08 -43.19
C SER A 48 -1.78 2.57 -42.18
N ALA A 49 -2.20 1.66 -41.30
CA ALA A 49 -2.76 1.96 -39.99
C ALA A 49 -1.88 1.27 -38.94
N ASP A 50 -1.50 2.00 -37.89
CA ASP A 50 -0.95 1.46 -36.65
C ASP A 50 -1.93 1.86 -35.54
N GLY A 51 -2.53 0.90 -34.85
CA GLY A 51 -3.64 1.18 -33.94
C GLY A 51 -4.55 0.00 -33.58
N ASP A 52 -4.05 -1.24 -33.63
CA ASP A 52 -4.72 -2.37 -32.98
C ASP A 52 -3.69 -3.36 -32.43
N SER A 53 -3.70 -3.52 -31.12
CA SER A 53 -3.04 -4.62 -30.38
C SER A 53 -3.91 -5.13 -29.22
N THR A 54 -5.12 -4.59 -29.09
CA THR A 54 -6.08 -4.92 -28.02
C THR A 54 -7.11 -5.93 -28.50
N THR A 55 -7.48 -5.92 -29.78
CA THR A 55 -8.53 -6.81 -30.32
C THR A 55 -8.04 -8.25 -30.48
N GLU A 56 -6.76 -8.47 -30.82
CA GLU A 56 -6.18 -9.82 -30.85
C GLU A 56 -6.13 -10.44 -29.44
N ALA A 57 -5.70 -9.68 -28.42
CA ALA A 57 -5.68 -10.14 -27.03
C ALA A 57 -7.09 -10.49 -26.50
N MET A 58 -8.11 -9.71 -26.86
CA MET A 58 -9.51 -10.04 -26.54
C MET A 58 -10.01 -11.28 -27.28
N THR A 59 -9.57 -11.49 -28.52
CA THR A 59 -9.93 -12.68 -29.33
C THR A 59 -9.31 -13.95 -28.73
N ASP A 60 -8.06 -13.89 -28.26
CA ASP A 60 -7.39 -15.02 -27.62
C ASP A 60 -7.96 -15.31 -26.22
N ALA A 61 -8.38 -14.30 -25.45
CA ALA A 61 -9.14 -14.50 -24.22
C ALA A 61 -10.49 -15.20 -24.48
N LEU A 62 -11.20 -14.84 -25.56
CA LEU A 62 -12.45 -15.50 -25.95
C LEU A 62 -12.23 -16.95 -26.41
N ASN A 63 -11.16 -17.20 -27.18
CA ASN A 63 -10.75 -18.57 -27.53
C ASN A 63 -10.38 -19.39 -26.28
N ALA A 64 -9.72 -18.77 -25.29
CA ALA A 64 -9.39 -19.40 -24.03
C ALA A 64 -10.62 -19.73 -23.17
N SER A 65 -11.69 -18.92 -23.21
CA SER A 65 -12.92 -19.12 -22.44
C SER A 65 -13.84 -20.20 -23.03
N VAL A 66 -14.00 -20.26 -24.36
CA VAL A 66 -14.66 -21.43 -25.00
C VAL A 66 -13.86 -22.69 -24.68
N ALA A 67 -12.53 -22.61 -24.78
CA ALA A 67 -11.64 -23.69 -24.35
C ALA A 67 -11.60 -23.90 -22.82
N SER A 68 -12.20 -23.06 -21.96
CA SER A 68 -12.25 -23.23 -20.50
C SER A 68 -13.55 -23.93 -20.07
N GLU A 69 -14.68 -23.58 -20.66
CA GLU A 69 -15.94 -24.31 -20.51
C GLU A 69 -15.85 -25.68 -21.21
N GLU A 70 -15.21 -25.76 -22.38
CA GLU A 70 -14.78 -27.06 -22.93
C GLU A 70 -13.70 -27.74 -22.08
N ARG A 71 -12.83 -27.06 -21.33
CA ARG A 71 -11.88 -27.75 -20.42
C ARG A 71 -12.53 -28.21 -19.11
N LEU A 72 -13.58 -27.57 -18.62
CA LEU A 72 -14.38 -28.08 -17.51
C LEU A 72 -15.16 -29.33 -17.96
N ALA A 73 -15.83 -29.26 -19.12
CA ALA A 73 -16.50 -30.42 -19.72
C ALA A 73 -15.52 -31.56 -20.08
N ASN A 74 -14.34 -31.24 -20.64
CA ASN A 74 -13.32 -32.25 -20.99
C ASN A 74 -12.45 -32.70 -19.80
N ALA A 75 -12.42 -31.98 -18.67
CA ALA A 75 -11.86 -32.47 -17.42
C ALA A 75 -12.82 -33.47 -16.76
N GLN A 76 -14.13 -33.18 -16.78
CA GLN A 76 -15.17 -34.13 -16.37
C GLN A 76 -15.18 -35.38 -17.27
N ALA A 77 -15.02 -35.23 -18.60
CA ALA A 77 -14.80 -36.36 -19.51
C ALA A 77 -13.38 -36.96 -19.48
N GLY A 78 -12.45 -36.34 -18.73
CA GLY A 78 -11.02 -36.64 -18.77
C GLY A 78 -10.59 -37.82 -17.89
N GLN A 79 -11.36 -38.14 -16.84
CA GLN A 79 -11.02 -39.22 -15.91
C GLN A 79 -11.53 -40.61 -16.32
N THR A 80 -12.39 -40.74 -17.34
CA THR A 80 -12.92 -42.03 -17.80
C THR A 80 -11.99 -42.72 -18.81
N LYS A 81 -10.86 -43.27 -18.36
CA LYS A 81 -10.01 -44.15 -19.18
C LYS A 81 -9.44 -45.37 -18.44
N ALA A 82 -10.33 -46.21 -17.91
CA ALA A 82 -10.02 -47.57 -17.49
C ALA A 82 -10.29 -48.58 -18.63
N THR A 83 -9.20 -49.04 -19.25
CA THR A 83 -9.01 -50.29 -20.03
C THR A 83 -10.21 -50.99 -20.71
N ASP A 84 -10.05 -51.21 -22.01
CA ASP A 84 -10.87 -52.11 -22.82
C ASP A 84 -10.78 -53.61 -22.44
N ALA A 85 -11.81 -54.37 -22.84
CA ALA A 85 -11.92 -55.83 -22.92
C ALA A 85 -12.19 -56.68 -21.64
N THR A 86 -13.18 -57.58 -21.80
CA THR A 86 -13.53 -58.75 -20.96
C THR A 86 -14.26 -58.54 -19.61
N GLY A 87 -15.55 -58.21 -19.70
CA GLY A 87 -16.54 -58.43 -18.62
C GLY A 87 -16.79 -57.19 -17.75
N ASP A 88 -18.06 -56.78 -17.68
CA ASP A 88 -18.61 -55.59 -16.99
C ASP A 88 -17.78 -55.02 -15.82
N PRO A 89 -17.19 -53.83 -16.03
CA PRO A 89 -16.66 -53.00 -14.94
C PRO A 89 -17.10 -51.53 -15.13
N GLY A 90 -18.37 -51.27 -15.43
CA GLY A 90 -18.87 -49.90 -15.63
C GLY A 90 -20.37 -49.68 -15.46
N GLY A 91 -21.17 -50.75 -15.37
CA GLY A 91 -22.63 -50.65 -15.48
C GLY A 91 -23.40 -50.22 -14.22
N ARG A 92 -22.90 -50.49 -13.00
CA ARG A 92 -23.50 -50.04 -11.71
C ARG A 92 -22.51 -49.91 -10.55
N ASP A 93 -21.41 -50.67 -10.55
CA ASP A 93 -20.43 -50.63 -9.45
C ASP A 93 -19.64 -49.32 -9.38
N ALA A 94 -19.52 -48.60 -10.51
CA ALA A 94 -19.06 -47.21 -10.54
C ALA A 94 -19.98 -46.29 -9.72
N LEU A 95 -21.31 -46.39 -9.89
CA LEU A 95 -22.29 -45.60 -9.14
C LEU A 95 -22.30 -45.96 -7.64
N LYS A 96 -22.08 -47.24 -7.28
CA LYS A 96 -21.85 -47.63 -5.88
C LYS A 96 -20.60 -46.99 -5.28
N THR A 97 -19.53 -46.91 -6.06
CA THR A 97 -18.26 -46.28 -5.64
C THR A 97 -18.46 -44.76 -5.48
N LEU A 98 -19.18 -44.12 -6.42
CA LEU A 98 -19.56 -42.72 -6.32
C LEU A 98 -20.40 -42.45 -5.07
N LEU A 99 -21.40 -43.29 -4.78
CA LEU A 99 -22.21 -43.21 -3.56
C LEU A 99 -21.38 -43.34 -2.26
N GLN A 100 -20.25 -44.05 -2.27
CA GLN A 100 -19.35 -44.15 -1.10
C GLN A 100 -18.39 -42.95 -0.98
N ASN A 101 -18.08 -42.28 -2.08
CA ASN A 101 -17.17 -41.13 -2.15
C ASN A 101 -17.88 -39.77 -2.02
N THR A 102 -19.21 -39.75 -2.07
CA THR A 102 -20.06 -38.53 -2.04
C THR A 102 -20.90 -38.44 -0.77
N GLU A 103 -20.44 -39.00 0.35
CA GLU A 103 -21.13 -38.89 1.64
C GLU A 103 -20.83 -37.53 2.29
N GLU A 104 -21.67 -37.10 3.23
CA GLU A 104 -21.51 -35.80 3.91
C GLU A 104 -20.13 -35.64 4.59
N LYS A 105 -19.54 -36.75 5.05
CA LYS A 105 -18.18 -36.80 5.64
C LYS A 105 -17.03 -36.57 4.65
N ASP A 106 -17.30 -36.67 3.34
CA ASP A 106 -16.30 -36.50 2.28
C ASP A 106 -16.33 -35.10 1.66
N LEU A 107 -17.40 -34.33 1.93
CA LEU A 107 -17.53 -32.92 1.56
C LEU A 107 -16.39 -32.10 2.20
N LYS A 108 -15.75 -31.24 1.39
CA LYS A 108 -14.65 -30.37 1.84
C LYS A 108 -14.91 -28.93 1.40
N PRO A 109 -14.87 -27.93 2.30
CA PRO A 109 -15.21 -26.55 1.98
C PRO A 109 -14.51 -26.03 0.72
N LEU A 110 -13.19 -26.19 0.63
CA LEU A 110 -12.37 -25.66 -0.46
C LEU A 110 -12.44 -26.46 -1.78
N ALA A 111 -13.04 -27.65 -1.80
CA ALA A 111 -13.00 -28.54 -2.96
C ALA A 111 -14.35 -28.71 -3.70
N SER A 112 -15.45 -28.11 -3.22
CA SER A 112 -16.72 -28.12 -3.97
C SER A 112 -16.70 -27.10 -5.13
N GLY A 113 -17.39 -27.44 -6.21
CA GLY A 113 -17.16 -26.99 -7.59
C GLY A 113 -17.55 -25.55 -7.95
N TYR A 114 -17.50 -24.62 -7.00
CA TYR A 114 -17.67 -23.17 -7.24
C TYR A 114 -16.38 -22.36 -6.98
N ARG A 115 -15.23 -23.04 -6.87
CA ARG A 115 -13.91 -22.42 -6.64
C ARG A 115 -12.99 -22.74 -7.80
N ALA A 116 -12.51 -21.70 -8.48
CA ALA A 116 -11.58 -21.83 -9.60
C ALA A 116 -10.13 -22.11 -9.15
N ASP A 117 -9.82 -21.89 -7.87
CA ASP A 117 -8.48 -21.99 -7.29
C ASP A 117 -8.55 -22.13 -5.75
N ASP A 118 -7.47 -22.64 -5.15
CA ASP A 118 -7.31 -22.90 -3.71
C ASP A 118 -6.94 -21.64 -2.88
N SER A 119 -7.21 -20.41 -3.33
CA SER A 119 -6.77 -19.15 -2.66
C SER A 119 -7.41 -18.85 -1.29
N GLY A 120 -8.08 -19.82 -0.66
CA GLY A 120 -8.60 -19.69 0.70
C GLY A 120 -9.85 -18.81 0.81
N THR A 121 -10.02 -18.21 1.99
CA THR A 121 -11.12 -17.31 2.37
C THR A 121 -10.71 -16.52 3.61
N ALA A 122 -11.44 -15.46 3.98
CA ALA A 122 -11.14 -14.66 5.17
C ALA A 122 -11.24 -15.46 6.50
N PRO A 123 -10.63 -15.01 7.61
CA PRO A 123 -10.61 -15.74 8.88
C PRO A 123 -12.00 -16.14 9.40
N TYR A 124 -12.17 -17.42 9.76
CA TYR A 124 -13.44 -18.00 10.23
C TYR A 124 -13.22 -18.99 11.38
N ASP A 125 -14.20 -19.07 12.30
CA ASP A 125 -14.17 -20.04 13.41
C ASP A 125 -14.83 -21.38 13.06
N SER A 126 -15.78 -21.35 12.12
CA SER A 126 -16.65 -22.48 11.81
C SER A 126 -17.18 -22.40 10.38
N VAL A 127 -17.45 -23.58 9.82
CA VAL A 127 -17.91 -23.76 8.44
C VAL A 127 -18.83 -24.99 8.38
N LYS A 128 -19.90 -24.92 7.59
CA LYS A 128 -20.89 -25.99 7.44
C LYS A 128 -21.44 -26.06 6.01
N PRO A 129 -21.87 -27.23 5.51
CA PRO A 129 -22.62 -27.33 4.27
C PRO A 129 -23.86 -26.43 4.27
N ASN A 130 -24.24 -25.89 3.11
CA ASN A 130 -25.54 -25.28 2.90
C ASN A 130 -26.64 -26.35 3.01
N ALA A 131 -27.68 -26.09 3.82
CA ALA A 131 -28.71 -27.06 4.13
C ALA A 131 -29.58 -27.47 2.93
N ASP A 132 -29.86 -26.54 2.01
CA ASP A 132 -30.66 -26.81 0.81
C ASP A 132 -29.86 -27.61 -0.22
N ASP A 133 -28.56 -27.36 -0.34
CA ASP A 133 -27.70 -28.12 -1.25
C ASP A 133 -27.39 -29.51 -0.69
N LEU A 134 -27.23 -29.64 0.63
CA LEU A 134 -27.16 -30.93 1.31
C LEU A 134 -28.46 -31.73 1.16
N ALA A 135 -29.63 -31.06 1.13
CA ALA A 135 -30.90 -31.72 0.82
C ALA A 135 -30.93 -32.23 -0.64
N LYS A 136 -30.53 -31.42 -1.62
CA LYS A 136 -30.42 -31.82 -3.04
C LYS A 136 -29.43 -32.97 -3.24
N LEU A 137 -28.28 -32.95 -2.55
CA LEU A 137 -27.32 -34.06 -2.53
C LEU A 137 -27.98 -35.33 -1.99
N ASN A 138 -28.67 -35.24 -0.86
CA ASN A 138 -29.37 -36.40 -0.30
C ASN A 138 -30.47 -36.93 -1.25
N GLU A 139 -31.25 -36.07 -1.92
CA GLU A 139 -32.21 -36.49 -2.95
C GLU A 139 -31.53 -37.19 -4.14
N ALA A 140 -30.40 -36.67 -4.62
CA ALA A 140 -29.62 -37.28 -5.71
C ALA A 140 -29.00 -38.62 -5.30
N ARG A 141 -28.51 -38.75 -4.06
CA ARG A 141 -28.05 -40.02 -3.47
C ARG A 141 -29.19 -41.03 -3.39
N ASP A 142 -30.36 -40.58 -2.94
CA ASP A 142 -31.55 -41.41 -2.84
C ASP A 142 -32.06 -41.86 -4.22
N ALA A 143 -31.89 -41.06 -5.27
CA ALA A 143 -32.18 -41.44 -6.64
C ALA A 143 -31.15 -42.45 -7.19
N ALA A 144 -29.85 -42.20 -6.97
CA ALA A 144 -28.76 -43.08 -7.36
C ALA A 144 -28.84 -44.46 -6.69
N GLN A 145 -29.18 -44.52 -5.40
CA GLN A 145 -29.36 -45.78 -4.68
C GLN A 145 -30.51 -46.62 -5.27
N LYS A 146 -31.63 -45.98 -5.64
CA LYS A 146 -32.76 -46.67 -6.32
C LYS A 146 -32.33 -47.26 -7.68
N ILE A 147 -31.45 -46.59 -8.43
CA ILE A 147 -30.88 -47.06 -9.70
C ILE A 147 -29.83 -48.17 -9.51
N VAL A 148 -29.12 -48.19 -8.37
CA VAL A 148 -28.24 -49.30 -7.96
C VAL A 148 -29.07 -50.56 -7.63
N ASP A 149 -30.18 -50.41 -6.92
CA ASP A 149 -31.02 -51.52 -6.44
C ASP A 149 -31.99 -52.07 -7.50
N ASP A 150 -32.40 -51.25 -8.49
CA ASP A 150 -33.24 -51.72 -9.59
C ASP A 150 -32.44 -52.62 -10.55
N ALA A 151 -32.71 -53.92 -10.47
CA ALA A 151 -32.14 -54.94 -11.35
C ALA A 151 -32.33 -54.61 -12.86
N SER A 152 -33.38 -53.87 -13.23
CA SER A 152 -33.78 -53.55 -14.61
C SER A 152 -33.29 -52.20 -15.16
N ALA A 153 -32.71 -51.32 -14.33
CA ALA A 153 -32.23 -50.00 -14.76
C ALA A 153 -31.18 -50.10 -15.89
N THR A 154 -31.27 -49.21 -16.88
CA THR A 154 -30.37 -49.22 -18.05
C THR A 154 -29.05 -48.49 -17.76
N ALA A 155 -28.05 -48.66 -18.63
CA ALA A 155 -26.81 -47.91 -18.54
C ALA A 155 -27.02 -46.39 -18.64
N ASP A 156 -28.01 -45.95 -19.41
CA ASP A 156 -28.36 -44.53 -19.59
C ASP A 156 -28.99 -43.93 -18.31
N ASP A 157 -29.75 -44.73 -17.55
CA ASP A 157 -30.27 -44.34 -16.24
C ASP A 157 -29.15 -44.25 -15.19
N VAL A 158 -28.16 -45.15 -15.26
CA VAL A 158 -27.00 -45.15 -14.36
C VAL A 158 -26.07 -43.97 -14.64
N THR A 159 -25.82 -43.63 -15.91
CA THR A 159 -25.05 -42.42 -16.26
C THR A 159 -25.76 -41.18 -15.71
N LYS A 160 -27.06 -40.99 -15.99
CA LYS A 160 -27.82 -39.84 -15.47
C LYS A 160 -27.83 -39.76 -13.94
N ALA A 161 -27.93 -40.89 -13.26
CA ALA A 161 -27.86 -40.94 -11.80
C ALA A 161 -26.45 -40.63 -11.26
N SER A 162 -25.40 -41.02 -11.98
CA SER A 162 -24.01 -40.68 -11.66
C SER A 162 -23.76 -39.19 -11.85
N ASP A 163 -24.14 -38.64 -13.01
CA ASP A 163 -23.98 -37.23 -13.35
C ASP A 163 -24.76 -36.33 -12.37
N ALA A 164 -26.00 -36.70 -12.04
CA ALA A 164 -26.83 -35.97 -11.08
C ALA A 164 -26.26 -36.02 -9.65
N LEU A 165 -25.72 -37.16 -9.22
CA LEU A 165 -25.10 -37.31 -7.90
C LEU A 165 -23.79 -36.52 -7.80
N GLN A 166 -22.89 -36.66 -8.77
CA GLN A 166 -21.64 -35.91 -8.82
C GLN A 166 -21.91 -34.40 -8.86
N LYS A 167 -22.81 -33.95 -9.74
CA LYS A 167 -23.22 -32.54 -9.82
C LYS A 167 -23.85 -32.02 -8.53
N ALA A 168 -24.65 -32.82 -7.83
CA ALA A 168 -25.26 -32.40 -6.56
C ALA A 168 -24.22 -32.34 -5.43
N PHE A 169 -23.20 -33.20 -5.43
CA PHE A 169 -22.09 -33.16 -4.47
C PHE A 169 -21.17 -31.96 -4.71
N ASP A 170 -20.80 -31.71 -5.97
CA ASP A 170 -19.96 -30.59 -6.35
C ASP A 170 -20.67 -29.24 -6.14
N ALA A 171 -22.00 -29.20 -6.25
CA ALA A 171 -22.80 -28.00 -6.02
C ALA A 171 -23.02 -27.65 -4.53
N VAL A 172 -22.51 -28.43 -3.56
CA VAL A 172 -22.68 -28.09 -2.14
C VAL A 172 -21.83 -26.88 -1.77
N ARG A 173 -22.49 -25.72 -1.66
CA ARG A 173 -21.92 -24.51 -1.06
C ARG A 173 -21.69 -24.70 0.43
N PHE A 174 -20.82 -23.88 1.00
CA PHE A 174 -20.52 -23.87 2.43
C PHE A 174 -20.76 -22.48 3.01
N ILE A 175 -21.42 -22.44 4.17
CA ILE A 175 -21.65 -21.23 4.95
C ILE A 175 -20.53 -21.12 5.97
N TYR A 176 -19.83 -19.99 5.97
CA TYR A 176 -18.81 -19.64 6.95
C TYR A 176 -19.39 -18.76 8.05
N HIS A 177 -18.71 -18.74 9.19
CA HIS A 177 -18.86 -17.70 10.21
C HIS A 177 -17.52 -16.98 10.33
N TYR A 178 -17.42 -15.81 9.73
CA TYR A 178 -16.20 -15.02 9.69
C TYR A 178 -15.98 -14.27 11.00
N THR A 179 -14.71 -14.17 11.40
CA THR A 179 -14.26 -13.53 12.63
C THR A 179 -13.26 -12.40 12.37
N GLY A 180 -13.02 -12.03 11.11
CA GLY A 180 -12.08 -11.00 10.72
C GLY A 180 -12.06 -10.74 9.20
N ILE A 181 -11.27 -9.74 8.82
CA ILE A 181 -11.15 -9.18 7.48
C ILE A 181 -9.77 -9.55 6.91
N SER A 182 -9.71 -10.13 5.72
CA SER A 182 -8.43 -10.63 5.17
C SER A 182 -7.41 -9.54 4.80
N GLY A 183 -7.82 -8.26 4.79
CA GLY A 183 -6.94 -7.14 4.46
C GLY A 183 -6.30 -7.26 3.07
N THR A 184 -5.01 -6.95 2.96
CA THR A 184 -4.26 -6.97 1.70
C THR A 184 -4.07 -8.37 1.09
N ALA A 185 -4.39 -9.45 1.83
CA ALA A 185 -4.51 -10.77 1.23
C ALA A 185 -5.65 -10.80 0.19
N GLY A 186 -6.76 -10.10 0.44
CA GLY A 186 -7.90 -9.99 -0.47
C GLY A 186 -8.50 -11.35 -0.84
N ALA A 187 -8.80 -12.17 0.16
CA ALA A 187 -9.32 -13.53 -0.04
C ALA A 187 -10.79 -13.52 -0.53
N ARG A 188 -11.30 -14.67 -1.02
CA ARG A 188 -12.75 -14.79 -1.32
C ARG A 188 -13.57 -14.67 -0.04
N ILE A 189 -14.65 -13.88 -0.09
CA ILE A 189 -15.66 -13.82 0.97
C ILE A 189 -17.01 -14.30 0.43
N TYR A 190 -17.72 -15.08 1.25
CA TYR A 190 -19.00 -15.69 0.89
C TYR A 190 -20.13 -15.09 1.74
N ASP A 191 -21.35 -15.06 1.22
CA ASP A 191 -22.53 -14.60 1.98
C ASP A 191 -23.00 -15.65 3.00
N ASN A 192 -23.97 -15.28 3.84
CA ASN A 192 -24.60 -16.17 4.82
C ASN A 192 -25.36 -17.37 4.19
N ASN A 193 -25.44 -17.47 2.85
CA ASN A 193 -25.98 -18.60 2.10
C ASN A 193 -24.87 -19.49 1.47
N GLY A 194 -23.61 -19.03 1.46
CA GLY A 194 -22.47 -19.69 0.81
C GLY A 194 -22.26 -19.32 -0.66
N ASN A 195 -22.87 -18.23 -1.16
CA ASN A 195 -22.59 -17.64 -2.47
C ASN A 195 -21.31 -16.79 -2.41
N LEU A 196 -20.53 -16.72 -3.49
CA LEU A 196 -19.48 -15.70 -3.62
C LEU A 196 -20.15 -14.31 -3.69
N ILE A 197 -19.71 -13.36 -2.87
CA ILE A 197 -20.34 -12.02 -2.87
C ILE A 197 -20.10 -11.32 -4.22
N GLN A 198 -21.16 -10.76 -4.78
CA GLN A 198 -21.19 -10.01 -6.03
C GLN A 198 -21.77 -8.61 -5.78
N ALA A 199 -20.90 -7.67 -5.40
CA ALA A 199 -21.25 -6.26 -5.16
C ALA A 199 -20.02 -5.36 -5.37
N HIS A 200 -19.50 -5.34 -6.59
CA HIS A 200 -18.25 -4.64 -6.94
C HIS A 200 -18.46 -3.13 -7.11
N GLY A 201 -17.38 -2.34 -6.99
CA GLY A 201 -17.47 -0.88 -7.04
C GLY A 201 -18.18 -0.29 -5.80
N ALA A 202 -17.98 -0.92 -4.65
CA ALA A 202 -18.79 -0.81 -3.44
C ALA A 202 -19.23 0.62 -3.07
N GLY A 203 -20.50 0.76 -2.72
CA GLY A 203 -21.05 1.86 -1.92
C GLY A 203 -21.52 1.32 -0.57
N ILE A 204 -21.07 1.93 0.53
CA ILE A 204 -21.35 1.42 1.88
C ILE A 204 -21.80 2.55 2.82
N GLN A 205 -22.76 2.24 3.70
CA GLN A 205 -23.34 3.16 4.67
C GLN A 205 -23.53 2.47 6.03
N LYS A 206 -23.14 3.13 7.14
CA LYS A 206 -23.58 2.75 8.48
C LYS A 206 -24.94 3.40 8.76
N ALA A 207 -26.00 2.61 8.83
CA ALA A 207 -27.39 3.06 8.87
C ALA A 207 -28.07 2.65 10.18
N LYS A 208 -28.94 3.52 10.72
CA LYS A 208 -29.71 3.19 11.94
C LYS A 208 -30.65 2.02 11.64
N THR A 209 -30.67 1.00 12.50
CA THR A 209 -31.53 -0.19 12.39
C THR A 209 -33.01 0.16 12.26
N SER A 210 -33.45 1.29 12.83
CA SER A 210 -34.81 1.82 12.67
C SER A 210 -35.22 2.18 11.23
N LEU A 211 -34.29 2.26 10.28
CA LEU A 211 -34.54 2.55 8.87
C LEU A 211 -34.77 1.28 8.01
N LEU A 212 -34.64 0.09 8.60
CA LEU A 212 -34.87 -1.20 7.94
C LEU A 212 -36.33 -1.65 8.10
N ALA A 213 -36.80 -2.50 7.19
CA ALA A 213 -38.00 -3.32 7.39
C ALA A 213 -37.90 -4.12 8.70
N LYS A 214 -39.03 -4.25 9.40
CA LYS A 214 -39.11 -4.85 10.75
C LYS A 214 -38.50 -6.25 10.87
N ASP A 215 -38.60 -7.04 9.80
CA ASP A 215 -38.06 -8.40 9.79
C ASP A 215 -36.53 -8.41 9.66
N ASP A 216 -35.90 -7.33 9.20
CA ASP A 216 -34.44 -7.17 9.12
C ASP A 216 -33.83 -6.40 10.31
N GLN A 217 -34.66 -5.74 11.13
CA GLN A 217 -34.22 -5.09 12.39
C GLN A 217 -33.61 -6.07 13.41
N LYS A 218 -33.71 -7.39 13.16
CA LYS A 218 -33.08 -8.47 13.94
C LYS A 218 -31.63 -8.77 13.53
N LEU A 219 -31.10 -8.11 12.49
CA LEU A 219 -29.73 -8.32 12.00
C LEU A 219 -28.70 -7.56 12.84
N ASP A 220 -29.12 -6.45 13.46
CA ASP A 220 -28.49 -5.81 14.62
C ASP A 220 -28.48 -6.81 15.79
N LYS A 221 -27.38 -7.55 15.95
CA LYS A 221 -27.19 -8.54 17.04
C LYS A 221 -26.33 -7.97 18.15
N ASN A 222 -25.41 -7.07 17.80
CA ASN A 222 -24.53 -6.40 18.75
C ASN A 222 -25.29 -5.38 19.64
N GLY A 223 -26.40 -4.81 19.15
CA GLY A 223 -27.27 -3.90 19.91
C GLY A 223 -26.84 -2.43 19.89
N ASP A 224 -25.92 -2.00 19.01
CA ASP A 224 -25.47 -0.61 18.89
C ASP A 224 -26.51 0.31 18.23
N GLY A 225 -27.53 -0.26 17.58
CA GLY A 225 -28.62 0.46 16.92
C GLY A 225 -28.38 0.74 15.43
N TYR A 226 -27.36 0.13 14.83
CA TYR A 226 -26.99 0.30 13.42
C TYR A 226 -26.75 -1.04 12.70
N VAL A 227 -26.78 -0.99 11.37
CA VAL A 227 -26.22 -2.01 10.47
C VAL A 227 -25.41 -1.36 9.37
N TYR A 228 -24.52 -2.11 8.74
CA TYR A 228 -23.83 -1.72 7.52
C TYR A 228 -24.61 -2.21 6.30
N ILE A 229 -24.92 -1.30 5.38
CA ILE A 229 -25.56 -1.57 4.09
C ILE A 229 -24.50 -1.42 3.00
N TRP A 230 -24.29 -2.46 2.21
CA TRP A 230 -23.39 -2.46 1.06
C TRP A 230 -24.21 -2.64 -0.22
N CYS A 231 -24.11 -1.68 -1.16
CA CYS A 231 -24.57 -1.82 -2.53
C CYS A 231 -23.38 -1.97 -3.49
N GLY A 232 -23.55 -2.77 -4.54
CA GLY A 232 -22.53 -2.93 -5.57
C GLY A 232 -23.09 -3.50 -6.85
N GLU A 233 -22.30 -3.42 -7.92
CA GLU A 233 -22.70 -3.98 -9.21
C GLU A 233 -22.69 -5.51 -9.14
N ASP A 234 -23.78 -6.12 -9.61
CA ASP A 234 -23.88 -7.58 -9.72
C ASP A 234 -23.23 -8.05 -11.04
N LYS A 235 -22.13 -8.80 -10.89
CA LYS A 235 -21.35 -9.40 -11.97
C LYS A 235 -21.42 -10.93 -11.96
N THR A 236 -22.52 -11.52 -11.45
CA THR A 236 -22.69 -12.99 -11.34
C THR A 236 -22.45 -13.68 -12.69
N ASP A 237 -23.05 -13.20 -13.78
CA ASP A 237 -22.81 -13.71 -15.14
C ASP A 237 -21.75 -12.86 -15.89
N ARG A 238 -20.61 -12.62 -15.23
CA ARG A 238 -19.44 -11.89 -15.75
C ARG A 238 -19.77 -10.43 -16.11
N LEU A 239 -19.72 -10.06 -17.39
CA LEU A 239 -19.96 -8.69 -17.88
C LEU A 239 -21.45 -8.34 -18.05
N VAL A 240 -22.37 -9.29 -17.83
CA VAL A 240 -23.81 -9.02 -17.89
C VAL A 240 -24.22 -8.18 -16.68
N ALA A 241 -24.67 -6.95 -16.93
CA ALA A 241 -25.09 -6.06 -15.85
C ALA A 241 -26.54 -6.36 -15.43
N HIS A 242 -26.70 -7.12 -14.34
CA HIS A 242 -28.03 -7.46 -13.80
C HIS A 242 -28.67 -6.32 -12.99
N GLY A 243 -27.86 -5.36 -12.55
CA GLY A 243 -28.28 -4.22 -11.73
C GLY A 243 -27.41 -4.08 -10.47
N VAL A 244 -28.02 -3.61 -9.39
CA VAL A 244 -27.34 -3.35 -8.10
C VAL A 244 -27.84 -4.31 -7.05
N ARG A 245 -26.93 -5.12 -6.50
CA ARG A 245 -27.21 -6.04 -5.39
C ARG A 245 -26.94 -5.36 -4.05
N ILE A 246 -27.75 -5.69 -3.05
CA ILE A 246 -27.68 -5.14 -1.69
C ILE A 246 -27.32 -6.26 -0.70
N TYR A 247 -26.41 -5.98 0.22
CA TYR A 247 -26.06 -6.85 1.36
C TYR A 247 -26.12 -6.07 2.68
N TYR A 248 -26.52 -6.74 3.76
CA TYR A 248 -26.50 -6.18 5.12
C TYR A 248 -25.53 -6.94 6.04
N SER A 249 -24.82 -6.24 6.91
CA SER A 249 -23.96 -6.83 7.96
C SER A 249 -24.02 -6.04 9.28
N ASP A 250 -23.78 -6.75 10.38
CA ASP A 250 -23.72 -6.23 11.76
C ASP A 250 -22.28 -5.98 12.22
N ASP A 251 -21.33 -6.66 11.58
CA ASP A 251 -19.95 -6.87 12.03
C ASP A 251 -18.90 -6.61 10.95
N LEU A 252 -19.32 -6.22 9.74
CA LEU A 252 -18.53 -6.10 8.51
C LEU A 252 -17.90 -7.41 7.99
N TYR A 253 -18.04 -8.53 8.72
CA TYR A 253 -17.49 -9.84 8.34
C TYR A 253 -18.54 -10.72 7.64
N ASN A 254 -19.74 -10.80 8.22
CA ASN A 254 -20.79 -11.75 7.86
C ASN A 254 -21.94 -11.03 7.15
N TRP A 255 -22.06 -11.27 5.84
CA TRP A 255 -22.96 -10.52 4.95
C TRP A 255 -24.21 -11.31 4.56
N THR A 256 -25.37 -10.66 4.70
CA THR A 256 -26.68 -11.21 4.34
C THR A 256 -27.13 -10.63 3.01
N ASP A 257 -27.20 -11.47 1.96
CA ASP A 257 -27.73 -11.08 0.66
C ASP A 257 -29.21 -10.67 0.77
N LYS A 258 -29.53 -9.50 0.19
CA LYS A 258 -30.89 -8.96 0.05
C LYS A 258 -31.38 -9.02 -1.39
N GLY A 259 -30.55 -9.50 -2.32
CA GLY A 259 -30.84 -9.60 -3.74
C GLY A 259 -30.65 -8.29 -4.50
N LEU A 260 -31.08 -8.30 -5.76
CA LEU A 260 -31.05 -7.14 -6.64
C LEU A 260 -32.16 -6.14 -6.27
N GLY A 261 -31.79 -5.10 -5.53
CA GLY A 261 -32.69 -3.99 -5.20
C GLY A 261 -33.02 -3.13 -6.43
N PHE A 262 -32.07 -3.00 -7.35
CA PHE A 262 -32.24 -2.40 -8.69
C PHE A 262 -31.95 -3.47 -9.74
N GLN A 263 -32.76 -3.55 -10.80
CA GLN A 263 -32.70 -4.61 -11.80
C GLN A 263 -32.82 -4.10 -13.23
N THR A 264 -32.08 -4.74 -14.13
CA THR A 264 -32.25 -4.65 -15.60
C THR A 264 -33.30 -5.67 -16.09
N TYR A 265 -33.44 -5.77 -17.43
CA TYR A 265 -34.20 -6.83 -18.08
C TYR A 265 -33.38 -7.51 -19.19
N LEU A 266 -33.53 -8.83 -19.33
CA LEU A 266 -32.80 -9.66 -20.29
C LEU A 266 -33.59 -9.83 -21.60
N GLY A 267 -33.60 -8.76 -22.40
CA GLY A 267 -34.22 -8.73 -23.72
C GLY A 267 -35.75 -8.80 -23.74
N ASP A 268 -36.27 -8.88 -24.96
CA ASP A 268 -37.69 -8.71 -25.30
C ASP A 268 -38.69 -9.56 -24.52
N GLN A 269 -38.34 -10.81 -24.20
CA GLN A 269 -39.27 -11.72 -23.52
C GLN A 269 -39.27 -11.51 -22.01
N ASP A 270 -38.13 -11.18 -21.41
CA ASP A 270 -38.08 -10.81 -20.00
C ASP A 270 -38.81 -9.50 -19.76
N LEU A 271 -38.60 -8.48 -20.61
CA LEU A 271 -39.37 -7.23 -20.54
C LEU A 271 -40.90 -7.48 -20.58
N LYS A 272 -41.37 -8.33 -21.49
CA LYS A 272 -42.79 -8.70 -21.58
C LYS A 272 -43.29 -9.40 -20.31
N ASN A 273 -42.48 -10.26 -19.70
CA ASN A 273 -42.81 -10.93 -18.43
C ASN A 273 -42.86 -9.93 -17.27
N LYS A 274 -41.83 -9.08 -17.12
CA LYS A 274 -41.72 -8.05 -16.10
C LYS A 274 -42.89 -7.07 -16.16
N MET A 275 -43.19 -6.52 -17.34
CA MET A 275 -44.33 -5.63 -17.59
C MET A 275 -45.69 -6.31 -17.35
N ALA A 276 -45.79 -7.62 -17.57
CA ALA A 276 -46.99 -8.40 -17.25
C ALA A 276 -47.17 -8.69 -15.74
N GLY A 277 -46.23 -8.30 -14.89
CA GLY A 277 -46.31 -8.44 -13.43
C GLY A 277 -45.34 -9.45 -12.82
N ALA A 278 -44.35 -9.96 -13.58
CA ALA A 278 -43.24 -10.71 -12.97
C ALA A 278 -42.30 -9.78 -12.15
N ASP A 279 -42.33 -8.48 -12.41
CA ASP A 279 -41.60 -7.45 -11.66
C ASP A 279 -42.57 -6.30 -11.30
N PRO A 280 -42.86 -6.08 -10.00
CA PRO A 280 -43.80 -5.04 -9.57
C PRO A 280 -43.37 -3.60 -9.88
N VAL A 281 -42.06 -3.34 -10.05
CA VAL A 281 -41.58 -1.99 -10.40
C VAL A 281 -41.86 -1.73 -11.87
N TYR A 282 -41.51 -2.67 -12.75
CA TYR A 282 -41.74 -2.55 -14.19
C TYR A 282 -43.23 -2.39 -14.51
N GLN A 283 -44.08 -3.31 -14.02
CA GLN A 283 -45.53 -3.26 -14.24
C GLN A 283 -46.14 -1.94 -13.75
N LYS A 284 -45.67 -1.41 -12.60
CA LYS A 284 -46.25 -0.22 -11.99
C LYS A 284 -45.74 1.08 -12.61
N TYR A 285 -44.43 1.24 -12.81
CA TYR A 285 -43.84 2.55 -13.05
C TYR A 285 -43.40 2.82 -14.49
N TYR A 286 -43.02 1.80 -15.26
CA TYR A 286 -42.48 1.99 -16.61
C TYR A 286 -43.61 2.01 -17.65
N ASN A 287 -44.53 2.97 -17.52
CA ASN A 287 -45.57 3.26 -18.49
C ASN A 287 -45.87 4.77 -18.55
N VAL A 288 -46.39 5.23 -19.69
CA VAL A 288 -46.61 6.65 -19.99
C VAL A 288 -47.49 7.34 -18.95
N GLU A 289 -48.61 6.72 -18.55
CA GLU A 289 -49.59 7.30 -17.61
C GLU A 289 -48.94 7.59 -16.25
N ASN A 290 -48.13 6.66 -15.72
CA ASN A 290 -47.45 6.86 -14.44
C ASN A 290 -46.18 7.71 -14.56
N ILE A 291 -45.48 7.72 -15.70
CA ILE A 291 -44.35 8.66 -15.92
C ILE A 291 -44.84 10.10 -15.98
N GLU A 292 -45.96 10.37 -16.63
CA GLU A 292 -46.59 11.70 -16.73
C GLU A 292 -47.04 12.27 -15.36
N HIS A 293 -47.41 11.41 -14.41
CA HIS A 293 -48.09 11.82 -13.16
C HIS A 293 -47.32 11.54 -11.85
N ASP A 294 -46.27 10.71 -11.86
CA ASP A 294 -45.52 10.37 -10.66
C ASP A 294 -44.63 11.54 -10.18
N PRO A 295 -44.59 11.85 -8.86
CA PRO A 295 -43.82 12.97 -8.33
C PRO A 295 -42.31 12.91 -8.58
N ASP A 296 -41.72 11.72 -8.68
CA ASP A 296 -40.28 11.59 -8.88
C ASP A 296 -39.91 11.88 -10.34
N TYR A 297 -40.66 11.33 -11.30
CA TYR A 297 -40.43 11.63 -12.72
C TYR A 297 -40.71 13.11 -13.02
N THR A 298 -41.79 13.67 -12.49
CA THR A 298 -42.08 15.11 -12.66
C THR A 298 -41.14 16.04 -11.88
N ASN A 299 -40.35 15.55 -10.92
CA ASN A 299 -39.23 16.28 -10.30
C ASN A 299 -38.00 16.34 -11.22
N ILE A 300 -37.75 15.28 -11.99
CA ILE A 300 -36.61 15.14 -12.91
C ILE A 300 -36.87 15.87 -14.24
N TYR A 301 -37.96 15.53 -14.91
CA TYR A 301 -38.28 15.98 -16.28
C TYR A 301 -39.09 17.29 -16.30
N GLY A 302 -39.65 17.70 -15.17
CA GLY A 302 -40.66 18.76 -15.09
C GLY A 302 -42.07 18.24 -15.41
N LYS A 303 -43.09 19.02 -15.06
CA LYS A 303 -44.52 18.63 -15.23
C LYS A 303 -45.03 18.75 -16.67
N ASP A 304 -44.24 19.37 -17.53
CA ASP A 304 -44.45 19.56 -18.96
C ASP A 304 -43.33 18.90 -19.79
N PHE A 305 -42.45 18.14 -19.14
CA PHE A 305 -41.30 17.44 -19.73
C PHE A 305 -40.28 18.35 -20.46
N GLN A 306 -40.35 19.67 -20.26
CA GLN A 306 -39.52 20.63 -21.00
C GLN A 306 -38.08 20.80 -20.47
N VAL A 307 -37.69 20.12 -19.37
CA VAL A 307 -36.35 20.27 -18.77
C VAL A 307 -35.22 19.84 -19.71
N PHE A 308 -35.45 18.83 -20.57
CA PHE A 308 -34.44 18.30 -21.49
C PHE A 308 -34.79 18.47 -22.98
N ALA A 309 -35.91 19.10 -23.32
CA ALA A 309 -36.47 19.16 -24.68
C ALA A 309 -35.53 19.75 -25.75
N HIS A 310 -34.51 20.52 -25.35
CA HIS A 310 -33.48 21.09 -26.23
C HIS A 310 -32.05 20.81 -25.72
N ASP A 311 -31.89 19.84 -24.82
CA ASP A 311 -30.60 19.38 -24.31
C ASP A 311 -30.16 18.10 -25.04
N LYS A 312 -29.38 18.28 -26.10
CA LYS A 312 -28.76 17.19 -26.88
C LYS A 312 -27.86 16.29 -26.05
N SER A 313 -27.24 16.82 -25.00
CA SER A 313 -26.42 16.01 -24.08
C SER A 313 -27.30 15.03 -23.30
N ASN A 314 -28.58 15.39 -23.10
CA ASN A 314 -29.65 14.56 -22.54
C ASN A 314 -30.70 14.06 -23.55
N TYR A 315 -30.31 14.00 -24.83
CA TYR A 315 -31.07 13.41 -25.94
C TYR A 315 -32.41 14.08 -26.29
N ASP A 316 -32.54 15.39 -26.04
CA ASP A 316 -33.70 16.21 -26.44
C ASP A 316 -35.07 15.67 -25.95
N ILE A 317 -35.11 15.03 -24.78
CA ILE A 317 -36.32 14.39 -24.21
C ILE A 317 -37.38 15.46 -23.89
N ASP A 318 -38.50 15.48 -24.63
CA ASP A 318 -39.57 16.47 -24.49
C ASP A 318 -40.95 15.91 -24.05
N SER A 319 -41.08 14.57 -23.91
CA SER A 319 -42.36 13.92 -23.56
C SER A 319 -42.23 12.73 -22.59
N PRO A 320 -43.34 12.32 -21.93
CA PRO A 320 -43.39 11.11 -21.11
C PRO A 320 -43.12 9.80 -21.87
N GLN A 321 -43.32 9.78 -23.20
CA GLN A 321 -43.03 8.62 -24.06
C GLN A 321 -41.52 8.49 -24.31
N ASP A 322 -40.85 9.59 -24.63
CA ASP A 322 -39.39 9.60 -24.86
C ASP A 322 -38.63 9.32 -23.55
N ALA A 323 -39.15 9.78 -22.42
CA ALA A 323 -38.67 9.37 -21.10
C ALA A 323 -38.82 7.86 -20.88
N LEU A 324 -39.98 7.25 -21.20
CA LEU A 324 -40.18 5.80 -21.11
C LEU A 324 -39.21 5.01 -21.99
N ASP A 325 -39.10 5.38 -23.27
CA ASP A 325 -38.24 4.67 -24.22
C ASP A 325 -36.76 4.79 -23.85
N LYS A 326 -36.34 5.94 -23.30
CA LYS A 326 -34.98 6.12 -22.75
C LYS A 326 -34.73 5.33 -21.46
N LEU A 327 -35.70 5.24 -20.55
CA LEU A 327 -35.61 4.41 -19.34
C LEU A 327 -35.45 2.93 -19.71
N LEU A 328 -36.26 2.43 -20.66
CA LEU A 328 -36.16 1.06 -21.14
C LEU A 328 -34.86 0.80 -21.92
N TRP A 329 -34.35 1.77 -22.69
CA TRP A 329 -33.04 1.64 -23.35
C TRP A 329 -31.89 1.40 -22.36
N ASP A 330 -31.83 2.13 -21.24
CA ASP A 330 -30.77 1.92 -20.24
C ASP A 330 -30.95 0.63 -19.45
N LEU A 331 -32.19 0.24 -19.16
CA LEU A 331 -32.50 -0.99 -18.40
C LEU A 331 -32.38 -2.27 -19.24
N LYS A 332 -32.12 -2.16 -20.54
CA LYS A 332 -31.89 -3.28 -21.45
C LYS A 332 -30.52 -3.89 -21.21
N ALA A 333 -30.47 -5.05 -20.55
CA ALA A 333 -29.30 -5.91 -20.57
C ALA A 333 -29.40 -6.88 -21.76
N LEU A 334 -28.45 -6.79 -22.69
CA LEU A 334 -28.36 -7.73 -23.82
C LEU A 334 -27.68 -9.03 -23.39
N TYR A 335 -28.48 -10.08 -23.22
CA TYR A 335 -27.98 -11.45 -23.30
C TYR A 335 -27.87 -11.81 -24.79
N GLY A 336 -26.64 -11.94 -25.30
CA GLY A 336 -26.41 -12.38 -26.68
C GLY A 336 -26.92 -13.80 -26.94
N ASP A 337 -27.15 -14.14 -28.20
CA ASP A 337 -27.51 -15.51 -28.65
C ASP A 337 -26.33 -16.51 -28.57
N GLY A 338 -25.37 -16.26 -27.68
CA GLY A 338 -24.07 -16.92 -27.60
C GLY A 338 -23.02 -16.40 -28.58
N SER A 339 -23.38 -15.60 -29.60
CA SER A 339 -22.42 -15.22 -30.65
C SER A 339 -21.45 -14.09 -30.29
N ASN A 340 -21.83 -13.14 -29.43
CA ASN A 340 -20.92 -12.11 -28.92
C ASN A 340 -21.35 -11.52 -27.56
N PRO A 341 -20.67 -11.87 -26.44
CA PRO A 341 -20.98 -11.34 -25.11
C PRO A 341 -20.50 -9.91 -24.86
N THR A 342 -19.76 -9.26 -25.77
CA THR A 342 -19.27 -7.88 -25.56
C THR A 342 -20.26 -6.79 -25.97
N LYS A 343 -21.37 -7.12 -26.65
CA LYS A 343 -22.44 -6.17 -27.00
C LYS A 343 -23.43 -5.96 -25.85
N THR A 344 -22.97 -5.39 -24.73
CA THR A 344 -23.85 -4.93 -23.64
C THR A 344 -24.47 -3.56 -23.97
N SER A 345 -25.79 -3.39 -23.77
CA SER A 345 -26.48 -2.10 -24.01
C SER A 345 -26.33 -1.10 -22.84
N CYS A 346 -25.81 -1.58 -21.72
CA CYS A 346 -25.82 -0.89 -20.44
C CYS A 346 -24.60 -1.28 -19.60
N VAL A 347 -24.15 -0.34 -18.76
CA VAL A 347 -23.14 -0.53 -17.72
C VAL A 347 -23.66 0.19 -16.46
N PHE A 348 -23.48 -0.41 -15.28
CA PHE A 348 -24.05 0.06 -14.01
C PHE A 348 -22.96 0.12 -12.92
N GLU A 349 -21.91 0.89 -13.18
CA GLU A 349 -20.67 0.86 -12.40
C GLU A 349 -20.71 1.72 -11.13
N ARG A 350 -19.94 1.28 -10.14
CA ARG A 350 -19.69 1.95 -8.85
C ARG A 350 -20.93 2.49 -8.11
N PRO A 351 -22.04 1.74 -7.98
CA PRO A 351 -23.25 2.26 -7.35
C PRO A 351 -23.02 2.70 -5.90
N LYS A 352 -23.61 3.83 -5.52
CA LYS A 352 -23.54 4.43 -4.18
C LYS A 352 -24.94 4.68 -3.64
N ILE A 353 -25.19 4.16 -2.44
CA ILE A 353 -26.45 4.27 -1.71
C ILE A 353 -26.35 5.36 -0.65
N VAL A 354 -27.37 6.22 -0.54
CA VAL A 354 -27.50 7.26 0.50
C VAL A 354 -28.94 7.39 1.00
N TYR A 355 -29.13 7.81 2.25
CA TYR A 355 -30.46 8.10 2.81
C TYR A 355 -30.75 9.60 2.74
N ASN A 356 -31.91 9.96 2.18
CA ASN A 356 -32.41 11.33 2.18
C ASN A 356 -33.43 11.50 3.31
N GLU A 357 -33.03 12.16 4.40
CA GLU A 357 -33.86 12.35 5.61
C GLU A 357 -35.16 13.16 5.33
N HIS A 358 -35.14 14.04 4.33
CA HIS A 358 -36.30 14.86 3.92
C HIS A 358 -37.42 14.01 3.31
N THR A 359 -37.11 13.22 2.27
CA THR A 359 -38.09 12.34 1.59
C THR A 359 -38.30 11.01 2.30
N ASN A 360 -37.47 10.68 3.30
CA ASN A 360 -37.46 9.41 4.03
C ASN A 360 -37.25 8.19 3.11
N ARG A 361 -36.37 8.33 2.11
CA ARG A 361 -36.06 7.28 1.11
C ARG A 361 -34.57 7.12 0.89
N TRP A 362 -34.20 5.91 0.48
CA TRP A 362 -32.87 5.61 -0.03
C TRP A 362 -32.78 5.92 -1.52
N ILE A 363 -31.70 6.60 -1.92
CA ILE A 363 -31.34 6.89 -3.31
C ILE A 363 -30.10 6.06 -3.65
N VAL A 364 -30.02 5.56 -4.88
CA VAL A 364 -28.79 4.97 -5.45
C VAL A 364 -28.40 5.76 -6.70
N TRP A 365 -27.16 6.25 -6.72
CA TRP A 365 -26.50 6.81 -7.90
C TRP A 365 -25.49 5.82 -8.45
N PHE A 366 -25.26 5.81 -9.76
CA PHE A 366 -24.26 4.95 -10.42
C PHE A 366 -23.77 5.55 -11.74
N HIS A 367 -22.61 5.09 -12.20
CA HIS A 367 -22.12 5.34 -13.56
C HIS A 367 -22.97 4.53 -14.55
N ALA A 368 -23.78 5.24 -15.32
CA ALA A 368 -24.64 4.71 -16.36
C ALA A 368 -23.99 4.88 -17.74
N ASP A 369 -23.50 3.77 -18.29
CA ASP A 369 -22.89 3.75 -19.62
C ASP A 369 -23.57 2.74 -20.57
N GLY A 370 -22.89 2.34 -21.63
CA GLY A 370 -23.40 1.57 -22.76
C GLY A 370 -23.50 2.43 -24.03
N PRO A 371 -24.02 1.88 -25.14
CA PRO A 371 -24.22 2.61 -26.38
C PRO A 371 -25.17 3.81 -26.22
N GLN A 372 -24.91 4.85 -27.01
CA GLN A 372 -25.72 6.06 -27.10
C GLN A 372 -27.15 5.73 -27.56
N TYR A 373 -28.12 6.49 -27.05
CA TYR A 373 -29.54 6.26 -27.30
C TYR A 373 -29.85 6.16 -28.81
N GLY A 374 -30.49 5.05 -29.21
CA GLY A 374 -30.84 4.77 -30.61
C GLY A 374 -29.72 4.19 -31.49
N ASN A 375 -28.51 3.95 -30.97
CA ASN A 375 -27.41 3.38 -31.76
C ASN A 375 -26.56 2.34 -31.00
N GLU A 376 -26.91 1.06 -31.13
CA GLU A 376 -26.25 -0.11 -30.50
C GLU A 376 -24.84 -0.44 -31.04
N ASP A 377 -24.34 0.29 -32.04
CA ASP A 377 -22.99 0.15 -32.61
C ASP A 377 -22.02 1.24 -32.11
N THR A 378 -22.43 2.08 -31.15
CA THR A 378 -21.52 3.00 -30.45
C THR A 378 -20.79 2.32 -29.29
N ALA A 379 -19.61 2.82 -28.92
CA ALA A 379 -18.74 2.21 -27.92
C ALA A 379 -19.37 2.18 -26.51
N THR A 380 -19.05 1.15 -25.73
CA THR A 380 -19.66 0.87 -24.42
C THR A 380 -19.44 1.96 -23.36
N TYR A 381 -18.45 2.84 -23.53
CA TYR A 381 -18.16 3.97 -22.63
C TYR A 381 -18.44 5.36 -23.26
N SER A 382 -19.36 5.42 -24.23
CA SER A 382 -19.70 6.63 -24.99
C SER A 382 -20.97 7.36 -24.52
N LYS A 383 -21.75 6.76 -23.60
CA LYS A 383 -22.90 7.38 -22.95
C LYS A 383 -22.43 8.21 -21.76
N ALA A 384 -21.59 7.67 -20.87
CA ALA A 384 -20.92 8.34 -19.73
C ALA A 384 -21.80 9.32 -18.93
N LYS A 385 -22.85 8.79 -18.29
CA LYS A 385 -23.84 9.56 -17.52
C LYS A 385 -23.89 9.10 -16.06
N ALA A 386 -24.46 9.97 -15.21
CA ALA A 386 -24.89 9.56 -13.88
C ALA A 386 -26.34 9.05 -13.94
N GLY A 387 -26.54 7.79 -13.59
CA GLY A 387 -27.85 7.16 -13.43
C GLY A 387 -28.31 7.21 -11.98
N VAL A 388 -29.62 7.32 -11.78
CA VAL A 388 -30.23 7.49 -10.45
C VAL A 388 -31.50 6.66 -10.30
N ALA A 389 -31.66 6.04 -9.12
CA ALA A 389 -32.83 5.26 -8.74
C ALA A 389 -33.24 5.52 -7.29
N VAL A 390 -34.54 5.38 -6.99
CA VAL A 390 -35.12 5.67 -5.67
C VAL A 390 -35.89 4.47 -5.11
N SER A 391 -35.70 4.18 -3.82
CA SER A 391 -36.44 3.12 -3.13
C SER A 391 -37.94 3.42 -3.12
N THR A 392 -38.75 2.46 -3.58
CA THR A 392 -40.22 2.60 -3.68
C THR A 392 -40.94 2.36 -2.36
N THR A 393 -40.21 1.90 -1.34
CA THR A 393 -40.71 1.45 -0.02
C THR A 393 -40.18 2.29 1.14
N GLY A 394 -39.07 3.00 0.94
CA GLY A 394 -38.27 3.61 2.02
C GLY A 394 -37.25 2.65 2.64
N ASP A 395 -37.19 1.39 2.19
CA ASP A 395 -36.26 0.36 2.66
C ASP A 395 -34.98 0.33 1.77
N PRO A 396 -33.77 0.06 2.33
CA PRO A 396 -32.54 0.04 1.55
C PRO A 396 -32.31 -1.22 0.69
N ALA A 397 -33.07 -2.31 0.90
CA ALA A 397 -33.13 -3.41 -0.07
C ALA A 397 -34.08 -3.09 -1.24
N GLY A 398 -34.89 -2.02 -1.10
CA GLY A 398 -35.78 -1.51 -2.14
C GLY A 398 -37.16 -2.19 -2.16
N PRO A 399 -37.71 -2.55 -3.33
CA PRO A 399 -37.11 -2.41 -4.66
C PRO A 399 -37.05 -0.96 -5.14
N TYR A 400 -36.11 -0.67 -6.03
CA TYR A 400 -35.81 0.66 -6.55
C TYR A 400 -36.46 0.93 -7.91
N LYS A 401 -37.00 2.13 -8.09
CA LYS A 401 -37.50 2.66 -9.37
C LYS A 401 -36.39 3.48 -10.03
N TYR A 402 -36.07 3.17 -11.28
CA TYR A 402 -35.13 3.95 -12.07
C TYR A 402 -35.74 5.30 -12.49
N LEU A 403 -35.00 6.39 -12.30
CA LEU A 403 -35.42 7.75 -12.65
C LEU A 403 -34.78 8.28 -13.95
N GLY A 404 -33.66 7.68 -14.39
CA GLY A 404 -33.00 8.00 -15.66
C GLY A 404 -31.48 8.17 -15.52
N SER A 405 -30.82 8.45 -16.65
CA SER A 405 -29.38 8.78 -16.72
C SER A 405 -29.15 10.15 -17.34
N PHE A 406 -28.34 10.99 -16.70
CA PHE A 406 -28.16 12.38 -17.10
C PHE A 406 -26.67 12.76 -17.24
N ARG A 407 -26.39 13.66 -18.18
CA ARG A 407 -25.16 14.46 -18.18
C ARG A 407 -25.26 15.46 -17.03
N MET A 408 -24.18 15.61 -16.28
CA MET A 408 -24.09 16.41 -15.07
C MET A 408 -23.55 17.83 -15.38
N SER A 409 -23.01 18.55 -14.39
CA SER A 409 -22.53 19.92 -14.57
C SER A 409 -21.48 20.01 -15.67
N PRO A 410 -21.50 21.06 -16.53
CA PRO A 410 -21.00 20.98 -17.90
C PRO A 410 -19.48 20.78 -18.02
N GLY A 411 -18.69 21.17 -17.01
CA GLY A 411 -17.24 21.04 -17.00
C GLY A 411 -16.56 22.00 -17.99
N THR A 412 -15.42 21.60 -18.55
CA THR A 412 -14.65 22.41 -19.53
C THR A 412 -14.68 21.85 -20.97
N ASN A 413 -15.53 20.85 -21.25
CA ASN A 413 -15.60 20.20 -22.56
C ASN A 413 -16.78 20.74 -23.39
N GLU A 414 -16.53 21.75 -24.24
CA GLU A 414 -17.59 22.36 -25.06
C GLU A 414 -18.19 21.41 -26.12
N SER A 415 -17.47 20.36 -26.54
CA SER A 415 -17.95 19.41 -27.57
C SER A 415 -18.65 18.18 -26.99
N ASN A 416 -18.39 17.83 -25.73
CA ASN A 416 -18.99 16.70 -25.02
C ASN A 416 -19.21 17.04 -23.53
N PRO A 417 -20.06 18.04 -23.20
CA PRO A 417 -20.19 18.57 -21.84
C PRO A 417 -20.87 17.59 -20.88
N GLY A 418 -20.61 17.75 -19.58
CA GLY A 418 -21.35 17.09 -18.49
C GLY A 418 -21.08 15.60 -18.32
N MET A 419 -19.96 15.08 -18.81
CA MET A 419 -19.62 13.66 -18.69
C MET A 419 -19.55 13.21 -17.23
N ALA A 420 -20.01 12.00 -16.92
CA ALA A 420 -19.80 11.36 -15.63
C ALA A 420 -19.48 9.87 -15.84
N ARG A 421 -18.29 9.44 -15.43
CA ARG A 421 -17.89 8.03 -15.33
C ARG A 421 -17.74 7.65 -13.85
N ASP A 422 -16.61 7.03 -13.47
CA ASP A 422 -16.19 6.77 -12.09
C ASP A 422 -16.66 7.83 -11.08
N MET A 423 -17.45 7.42 -10.07
CA MET A 423 -18.12 8.37 -9.17
C MET A 423 -18.32 7.89 -7.73
N ASN A 424 -18.58 8.87 -6.87
CA ASN A 424 -19.04 8.68 -5.50
C ASN A 424 -20.11 9.72 -5.10
N VAL A 425 -20.84 9.46 -4.01
CA VAL A 425 -21.79 10.42 -3.41
C VAL A 425 -21.32 10.74 -1.99
N TYR A 426 -21.38 12.02 -1.61
CA TYR A 426 -21.16 12.46 -0.23
C TYR A 426 -22.34 13.31 0.25
N VAL A 427 -22.82 13.07 1.47
CA VAL A 427 -23.82 13.91 2.15
C VAL A 427 -23.12 14.59 3.33
N ASP A 428 -23.14 15.92 3.37
CA ASP A 428 -22.56 16.69 4.47
C ASP A 428 -23.62 16.97 5.54
N ASP A 429 -23.20 17.18 6.79
CA ASP A 429 -24.13 17.54 7.88
C ASP A 429 -24.54 19.03 7.88
N LYS A 430 -24.24 19.76 6.79
CA LYS A 430 -24.55 21.18 6.59
C LYS A 430 -25.71 21.37 5.62
N ASP A 431 -26.39 22.50 5.79
CA ASP A 431 -27.19 23.16 4.78
C ASP A 431 -26.50 24.51 4.48
N GLU A 432 -25.71 24.57 3.40
CA GLU A 432 -25.07 25.79 2.92
C GLU A 432 -25.92 26.50 1.85
N ASN A 433 -26.83 25.79 1.19
CA ASN A 433 -27.68 26.32 0.12
C ASN A 433 -28.91 27.07 0.66
N GLY A 434 -29.43 26.65 1.81
CA GLY A 434 -30.54 27.25 2.56
C GLY A 434 -31.91 26.65 2.28
N ASP A 435 -32.02 25.39 1.84
CA ASP A 435 -33.30 24.73 1.52
C ASP A 435 -33.87 23.83 2.64
N GLU A 436 -33.34 23.93 3.86
CA GLU A 436 -33.71 23.15 5.05
C GLU A 436 -33.39 21.64 4.94
N VAL A 437 -32.53 21.25 3.99
CA VAL A 437 -32.02 19.88 3.81
C VAL A 437 -30.49 19.88 3.82
N LYS A 438 -29.91 18.78 4.31
CA LYS A 438 -28.45 18.55 4.23
C LYS A 438 -27.99 18.53 2.77
N ASP A 439 -26.91 19.24 2.45
CA ASP A 439 -26.33 19.23 1.11
C ASP A 439 -25.77 17.84 0.75
N ALA A 440 -26.09 17.37 -0.45
CA ALA A 440 -25.53 16.16 -1.04
C ALA A 440 -24.83 16.46 -2.36
N TYR A 441 -23.72 15.80 -2.60
CA TYR A 441 -22.83 16.05 -3.71
C TYR A 441 -22.54 14.76 -4.47
N LEU A 442 -22.57 14.82 -5.80
CA LEU A 442 -21.99 13.78 -6.66
C LEU A 442 -20.57 14.20 -7.03
N ILE A 443 -19.58 13.34 -6.75
CA ILE A 443 -18.19 13.48 -7.15
C ILE A 443 -17.95 12.52 -8.32
N TYR A 444 -17.49 12.98 -9.48
CA TYR A 444 -17.38 12.14 -10.67
C TYR A 444 -16.23 12.53 -11.61
N ALA A 445 -15.63 11.53 -12.25
CA ALA A 445 -14.68 11.71 -13.35
C ALA A 445 -15.42 12.25 -14.59
N SER A 446 -14.93 13.35 -15.15
CA SER A 446 -15.53 14.09 -16.26
C SER A 446 -14.48 14.43 -17.32
N ASN A 447 -14.92 15.03 -18.43
CA ASN A 447 -14.08 15.52 -19.52
C ASN A 447 -13.05 14.46 -20.01
N GLU A 448 -13.55 13.34 -20.51
CA GLU A 448 -12.76 12.14 -20.86
C GLU A 448 -11.81 11.68 -19.73
N ASN A 449 -12.36 11.61 -18.51
CA ASN A 449 -11.70 11.27 -17.24
C ASN A 449 -10.55 12.21 -16.83
N ARG A 450 -10.35 13.36 -17.50
CA ARG A 450 -9.32 14.34 -17.16
C ARG A 450 -9.64 15.12 -15.89
N ASP A 451 -10.92 15.50 -15.72
CA ASP A 451 -11.38 16.44 -14.69
C ASP A 451 -12.19 15.71 -13.61
N LEU A 452 -11.73 15.71 -12.36
CA LEU A 452 -12.54 15.25 -11.23
C LEU A 452 -13.46 16.39 -10.80
N THR A 453 -14.77 16.18 -10.92
CA THR A 453 -15.81 17.20 -10.71
C THR A 453 -16.65 16.88 -9.49
N ILE A 454 -17.05 17.90 -8.73
CA ILE A 454 -18.03 17.80 -7.66
C ILE A 454 -19.23 18.71 -7.97
N SER A 455 -20.46 18.21 -7.81
CA SER A 455 -21.70 18.95 -8.08
C SER A 455 -22.75 18.77 -7.00
N LEU A 456 -23.41 19.87 -6.62
CA LEU A 456 -24.48 19.91 -5.63
C LEU A 456 -25.82 19.39 -6.20
N LEU A 457 -26.48 18.52 -5.44
CA LEU A 457 -27.79 17.93 -5.74
C LEU A 457 -28.94 18.74 -5.11
N ASP A 458 -30.17 18.50 -5.57
CA ASP A 458 -31.39 19.08 -4.98
C ASP A 458 -31.75 18.43 -3.63
N SER A 459 -32.69 19.01 -2.89
CA SER A 459 -33.20 18.51 -1.58
C SER A 459 -33.75 17.07 -1.60
N THR A 460 -33.98 16.47 -2.78
CA THR A 460 -34.40 15.07 -2.91
C THR A 460 -33.24 14.10 -3.14
N TYR A 461 -32.05 14.64 -3.41
CA TYR A 461 -30.84 13.96 -3.90
C TYR A 461 -31.03 13.22 -5.23
N THR A 462 -32.02 13.58 -6.05
CA THR A 462 -32.31 12.86 -7.32
C THR A 462 -31.83 13.55 -8.60
N LYS A 463 -31.44 14.83 -8.52
CA LYS A 463 -30.87 15.59 -9.64
C LYS A 463 -29.93 16.70 -9.13
N LEU A 464 -29.25 17.37 -10.05
CA LEU A 464 -28.54 18.62 -9.78
C LEU A 464 -29.50 19.70 -9.20
N VAL A 465 -28.97 20.54 -8.30
CA VAL A 465 -29.70 21.66 -7.66
C VAL A 465 -30.24 22.71 -8.65
N LYS A 466 -29.63 22.82 -9.85
CA LYS A 466 -30.06 23.67 -10.96
C LYS A 466 -29.93 22.90 -12.30
N PRO A 467 -30.74 23.23 -13.33
CA PRO A 467 -30.54 22.71 -14.68
C PRO A 467 -29.12 22.96 -15.21
N VAL A 468 -28.64 22.12 -16.15
CA VAL A 468 -27.26 22.18 -16.68
C VAL A 468 -26.89 23.57 -17.22
N ALA A 469 -27.84 24.28 -17.84
CA ALA A 469 -27.66 25.64 -18.37
C ALA A 469 -27.57 26.75 -17.31
N GLU A 470 -27.87 26.45 -16.04
CA GLU A 470 -27.84 27.39 -14.91
C GLU A 470 -26.76 27.04 -13.87
N GLN A 471 -25.92 26.03 -14.17
CA GLN A 471 -24.82 25.59 -13.32
C GLN A 471 -23.71 26.64 -13.25
N GLN A 472 -23.27 26.98 -12.03
CA GLN A 472 -22.24 27.98 -11.75
C GLN A 472 -21.00 27.31 -11.17
N MET A 473 -19.83 27.55 -11.76
CA MET A 473 -18.57 26.96 -11.29
C MET A 473 -17.91 27.85 -10.25
N GLY A 474 -17.55 27.29 -9.09
CA GLY A 474 -16.81 28.00 -8.05
C GLY A 474 -16.73 27.22 -6.73
N THR A 475 -16.05 27.80 -5.75
CA THR A 475 -15.68 27.13 -4.49
C THR A 475 -16.65 27.39 -3.33
N SER A 476 -17.80 28.03 -3.52
CA SER A 476 -18.69 28.40 -2.41
C SER A 476 -20.18 28.32 -2.77
N VAL A 477 -20.90 27.36 -2.19
CA VAL A 477 -22.37 27.26 -2.30
C VAL A 477 -23.05 28.58 -1.88
N LYS A 478 -22.52 29.25 -0.86
CA LYS A 478 -23.00 30.55 -0.36
C LYS A 478 -22.85 31.70 -1.37
N ASN A 479 -22.04 31.55 -2.42
CA ASN A 479 -21.91 32.49 -3.54
C ASN A 479 -22.87 32.16 -4.71
N GLY A 480 -23.66 31.09 -4.58
CA GLY A 480 -24.51 30.55 -5.66
C GLY A 480 -23.81 29.55 -6.58
N ASP A 481 -22.57 29.17 -6.28
CA ASP A 481 -21.82 28.13 -6.99
C ASP A 481 -22.49 26.77 -6.78
N THR A 482 -22.50 25.92 -7.82
CA THR A 482 -23.19 24.62 -7.80
C THR A 482 -22.32 23.45 -8.22
N TYR A 483 -21.14 23.71 -8.79
CA TYR A 483 -20.14 22.69 -9.06
C TYR A 483 -18.71 23.25 -9.00
N ASN A 484 -17.73 22.39 -8.82
CA ASN A 484 -16.31 22.73 -8.96
C ASN A 484 -15.54 21.58 -9.63
N ILE A 485 -14.39 21.91 -10.23
CA ILE A 485 -13.41 20.93 -10.69
C ILE A 485 -12.26 20.93 -9.67
N ILE A 486 -12.04 19.78 -9.04
CA ILE A 486 -11.15 19.63 -7.87
C ILE A 486 -9.80 18.98 -8.21
N ALA A 487 -9.68 18.36 -9.39
CA ALA A 487 -8.42 17.90 -10.00
C ALA A 487 -8.57 17.89 -11.54
N THR A 488 -7.47 18.08 -12.29
CA THR A 488 -7.48 18.21 -13.77
C THR A 488 -6.41 17.37 -14.48
N ASN A 489 -5.92 16.33 -13.81
CA ASN A 489 -4.72 15.55 -14.12
C ASN A 489 -5.01 14.04 -14.19
N SER A 490 -6.18 13.69 -14.76
CA SER A 490 -6.61 12.32 -15.04
C SER A 490 -6.73 11.43 -13.81
N LYS A 491 -7.69 11.78 -12.95
CA LYS A 491 -8.03 11.08 -11.70
C LYS A 491 -9.43 10.47 -11.79
N GLU A 492 -9.56 9.24 -11.30
CA GLU A 492 -10.81 8.46 -11.27
C GLU A 492 -10.98 7.77 -9.91
N SER A 493 -11.99 6.91 -9.75
CA SER A 493 -12.26 6.15 -8.51
C SER A 493 -12.32 6.98 -7.21
N PRO A 494 -13.05 8.11 -7.15
CA PRO A 494 -13.09 8.94 -5.95
C PRO A 494 -13.68 8.20 -4.75
N ALA A 495 -13.05 8.32 -3.59
CA ALA A 495 -13.54 7.83 -2.30
C ALA A 495 -13.48 8.97 -1.25
N PRO A 496 -14.63 9.56 -0.87
CA PRO A 496 -14.70 10.73 -0.01
C PRO A 496 -14.75 10.38 1.49
N VAL A 497 -14.08 11.19 2.31
CA VAL A 497 -14.23 11.19 3.77
C VAL A 497 -14.07 12.59 4.34
N LYS A 498 -14.72 12.87 5.47
CA LYS A 498 -14.56 14.10 6.24
C LYS A 498 -13.99 13.78 7.61
N TRP A 499 -12.92 14.47 8.00
CA TRP A 499 -12.28 14.31 9.31
C TRP A 499 -11.76 15.66 9.82
N ASN A 500 -11.91 15.92 11.12
CA ASN A 500 -11.35 17.09 11.81
C ASN A 500 -11.59 18.45 11.10
N GLY A 501 -12.73 18.63 10.44
CA GLY A 501 -13.06 19.87 9.72
C GLY A 501 -12.39 20.02 8.34
N HIS A 502 -11.87 18.94 7.75
CA HIS A 502 -11.39 18.88 6.36
C HIS A 502 -12.08 17.74 5.60
N TYR A 503 -12.17 17.89 4.28
CA TYR A 503 -12.63 16.85 3.36
C TYR A 503 -11.43 16.30 2.61
N TYR A 504 -11.44 14.99 2.43
CA TYR A 504 -10.38 14.21 1.81
C TYR A 504 -11.01 13.38 0.68
N PHE A 505 -10.37 13.34 -0.47
CA PHE A 505 -10.71 12.41 -1.55
C PHE A 505 -9.50 11.56 -1.88
N ILE A 506 -9.59 10.24 -1.68
CA ILE A 506 -8.67 9.29 -2.32
C ILE A 506 -9.15 9.07 -3.76
N TYR A 507 -8.24 8.99 -4.72
CA TYR A 507 -8.55 8.73 -6.12
C TYR A 507 -7.43 7.89 -6.77
N SER A 508 -7.73 7.20 -7.88
CA SER A 508 -6.73 6.49 -8.70
C SER A 508 -6.37 7.29 -9.94
N HIS A 509 -5.26 6.94 -10.58
CA HIS A 509 -4.99 7.33 -11.97
C HIS A 509 -5.75 6.47 -12.98
N THR A 510 -5.90 6.98 -14.21
CA THR A 510 -6.58 6.31 -15.33
C THR A 510 -5.70 5.24 -16.01
N THR A 511 -5.55 4.06 -15.39
CA THR A 511 -4.79 2.91 -15.95
C THR A 511 -5.68 1.72 -16.33
N GLY A 512 -7.00 1.89 -16.29
CA GLY A 512 -7.96 0.80 -16.51
C GLY A 512 -7.85 -0.23 -15.39
N TRP A 513 -7.77 -1.52 -15.76
CA TRP A 513 -7.78 -2.62 -14.79
C TRP A 513 -6.47 -2.84 -14.04
N ALA A 514 -5.36 -2.25 -14.50
CA ALA A 514 -4.09 -2.36 -13.80
C ALA A 514 -4.10 -1.42 -12.57
N PRO A 515 -3.90 -1.93 -11.33
CA PRO A 515 -3.85 -1.09 -10.15
C PRO A 515 -2.63 -0.15 -10.18
N ASN A 516 -2.79 1.04 -9.62
CA ASN A 516 -1.80 2.12 -9.64
C ASN A 516 -1.65 2.77 -8.26
N GLU A 517 -0.75 3.75 -8.17
CA GLU A 517 -0.58 4.59 -6.99
C GLU A 517 -1.78 5.55 -6.85
N ASN A 518 -2.67 5.24 -5.92
CA ASN A 518 -3.74 6.15 -5.53
C ASN A 518 -3.13 7.27 -4.68
N GLU A 519 -3.58 8.49 -4.89
CA GLU A 519 -3.22 9.65 -4.08
C GLU A 519 -4.44 10.18 -3.33
N TYR A 520 -4.24 11.24 -2.55
CA TYR A 520 -5.33 12.04 -2.02
C TYR A 520 -5.12 13.56 -2.15
N THR A 521 -6.25 14.26 -2.13
CA THR A 521 -6.34 15.72 -2.01
C THR A 521 -7.15 16.11 -0.76
N ILE A 522 -6.82 17.26 -0.16
CA ILE A 522 -7.44 17.79 1.06
C ILE A 522 -8.00 19.20 0.82
N SER A 523 -9.16 19.53 1.41
CA SER A 523 -9.77 20.86 1.31
C SER A 523 -9.08 21.92 2.17
N GLU A 524 -9.14 23.19 1.74
CA GLU A 524 -8.85 24.35 2.59
C GLU A 524 -9.93 24.52 3.68
N GLY A 525 -9.79 23.77 4.77
CA GLY A 525 -10.71 23.77 5.91
C GLY A 525 -12.07 23.16 5.58
N ASP A 526 -13.11 23.58 6.32
CA ASP A 526 -14.43 22.94 6.32
C ASP A 526 -15.29 23.41 5.13
N ASN A 527 -14.81 23.19 3.90
CA ASN A 527 -15.53 23.46 2.66
C ASN A 527 -15.34 22.35 1.61
N ILE A 528 -16.38 21.57 1.32
CA ILE A 528 -16.33 20.48 0.36
C ILE A 528 -16.21 20.96 -1.10
N MET A 529 -16.61 22.21 -1.39
CA MET A 529 -16.42 22.82 -2.71
C MET A 529 -14.98 23.31 -2.94
N GLY A 530 -14.12 23.24 -1.92
CA GLY A 530 -12.70 23.57 -2.00
C GLY A 530 -12.38 25.04 -1.68
N PRO A 531 -11.23 25.57 -2.13
CA PRO A 531 -10.19 24.93 -2.94
C PRO A 531 -9.52 23.73 -2.25
N TYR A 532 -8.70 23.00 -3.02
CA TYR A 532 -8.10 21.72 -2.66
C TYR A 532 -6.58 21.71 -2.90
N HIS A 533 -5.86 20.87 -2.17
CA HIS A 533 -4.42 20.63 -2.30
C HIS A 533 -4.13 19.14 -2.44
N GLU A 534 -3.48 18.75 -3.53
CA GLU A 534 -2.94 17.39 -3.72
C GLU A 534 -1.77 17.17 -2.75
N ILE A 535 -1.74 16.02 -2.06
CA ILE A 535 -0.71 15.70 -1.05
C ILE A 535 0.23 14.59 -1.52
N GLY A 536 -0.30 13.59 -2.23
CA GLY A 536 0.44 12.39 -2.65
C GLY A 536 -0.26 11.10 -2.18
N THR A 537 0.46 9.96 -2.18
CA THR A 537 -0.12 8.69 -1.74
C THR A 537 -0.39 8.66 -0.23
N PRO A 538 -1.58 8.19 0.21
CA PRO A 538 -1.83 7.88 1.62
C PRO A 538 -1.36 6.46 1.99
N PHE A 539 -0.95 5.62 1.05
CA PHE A 539 -0.67 4.20 1.32
C PHE A 539 0.71 4.03 1.96
N VAL A 540 0.76 3.37 3.13
CA VAL A 540 2.01 3.07 3.83
C VAL A 540 2.53 1.70 3.39
N ASP A 541 3.79 1.60 2.96
CA ASP A 541 4.38 0.31 2.58
C ASP A 541 4.42 -0.68 3.76
N GLY A 542 4.06 -1.93 3.47
CA GLY A 542 4.22 -3.06 4.37
C GLY A 542 5.15 -4.12 3.78
N THR A 543 5.74 -4.96 4.65
CA THR A 543 6.68 -6.00 4.23
C THR A 543 6.00 -7.28 3.71
N GLY A 544 4.67 -7.33 3.71
CA GLY A 544 3.86 -8.49 3.29
C GLY A 544 3.50 -8.49 1.80
N PRO A 545 2.90 -9.59 1.31
CA PRO A 545 2.44 -9.68 -0.07
C PRO A 545 1.31 -8.67 -0.35
N ASN A 546 1.40 -8.01 -1.51
CA ASN A 546 0.45 -6.97 -1.94
C ASN A 546 0.34 -5.78 -0.95
N GLN A 547 1.44 -5.36 -0.31
CA GLN A 547 1.45 -4.21 0.62
C GLN A 547 2.26 -3.01 0.07
N SER A 548 2.23 -2.79 -1.24
CA SER A 548 2.97 -1.71 -1.92
C SER A 548 2.09 -0.48 -2.15
N HIS A 549 2.58 0.71 -1.84
CA HIS A 549 1.90 1.99 -2.11
C HIS A 549 1.70 2.23 -3.62
N THR A 550 2.72 1.91 -4.43
CA THR A 550 2.76 2.09 -5.90
C THR A 550 1.68 1.34 -6.69
N ASN A 551 0.93 0.44 -6.05
CA ASN A 551 -0.25 -0.22 -6.61
C ASN A 551 -1.44 -0.27 -5.64
N SER A 552 -1.43 0.59 -4.61
CA SER A 552 -2.50 0.72 -3.61
C SER A 552 -2.89 -0.60 -2.94
N PHE A 553 -1.90 -1.41 -2.55
CA PHE A 553 -2.10 -2.77 -2.06
C PHE A 553 -2.77 -3.72 -3.08
N TYR A 554 -2.49 -3.49 -4.36
CA TYR A 554 -3.09 -4.15 -5.53
C TYR A 554 -4.62 -3.97 -5.55
N THR A 555 -5.08 -2.71 -5.56
CA THR A 555 -6.51 -2.32 -5.60
C THR A 555 -6.76 -1.05 -6.42
N GLN A 556 -8.04 -0.69 -6.58
CA GLN A 556 -8.52 0.62 -6.97
C GLN A 556 -9.54 1.13 -5.91
N SER A 557 -9.54 2.42 -5.58
CA SER A 557 -10.40 3.00 -4.54
C SER A 557 -11.90 2.93 -4.85
N SER A 558 -12.73 2.76 -3.81
CA SER A 558 -14.18 2.54 -4.00
C SER A 558 -15.06 3.22 -2.95
N SER A 559 -14.71 3.08 -1.66
CA SER A 559 -15.41 3.71 -0.53
C SER A 559 -14.50 3.88 0.68
N ILE A 560 -14.93 4.66 1.67
CA ILE A 560 -14.34 4.73 3.01
C ILE A 560 -15.47 4.52 4.02
N ILE A 561 -15.29 3.60 4.97
CA ILE A 561 -16.27 3.31 6.03
C ILE A 561 -15.96 4.19 7.25
N PRO A 562 -16.89 5.04 7.71
CA PRO A 562 -16.84 5.60 9.06
C PRO A 562 -17.25 4.54 10.09
N VAL A 563 -16.31 4.09 10.93
CA VAL A 563 -16.59 3.13 12.01
C VAL A 563 -16.82 3.88 13.32
N ASP A 564 -15.83 4.68 13.73
CA ASP A 564 -15.99 5.75 14.72
C ASP A 564 -15.32 7.04 14.21
N PRO A 565 -16.07 7.88 13.47
CA PRO A 565 -15.56 9.14 12.94
C PRO A 565 -15.43 10.25 13.99
N GLN A 566 -15.65 9.99 15.29
CA GLN A 566 -15.28 10.93 16.37
C GLN A 566 -13.85 10.65 16.83
N LYS A 567 -13.45 9.37 16.90
CA LYS A 567 -12.07 8.92 17.17
C LYS A 567 -11.16 8.91 15.94
N GLY A 568 -11.70 9.19 14.76
CA GLY A 568 -10.98 9.14 13.49
C GLY A 568 -10.73 7.73 12.98
N LEU A 569 -11.55 6.76 13.40
CA LEU A 569 -11.47 5.36 13.00
C LEU A 569 -12.27 5.10 11.73
N PHE A 570 -11.55 4.91 10.63
CA PHE A 570 -12.09 4.63 9.30
C PHE A 570 -11.45 3.39 8.68
N ILE A 571 -12.12 2.81 7.68
CA ILE A 571 -11.62 1.67 6.88
C ILE A 571 -11.64 2.07 5.41
N TYR A 572 -10.50 1.92 4.73
CA TYR A 572 -10.41 2.05 3.28
C TYR A 572 -11.02 0.81 2.62
N TRP A 573 -11.85 1.00 1.58
CA TRP A 573 -12.36 -0.07 0.73
C TRP A 573 -11.85 0.11 -0.71
N GLY A 574 -11.10 -0.88 -1.18
CA GLY A 574 -10.68 -1.00 -2.57
C GLY A 574 -11.19 -2.27 -3.23
N ASP A 575 -11.59 -2.16 -4.50
CA ASP A 575 -11.84 -3.31 -5.37
C ASP A 575 -10.52 -3.79 -5.98
N ARG A 576 -10.31 -5.11 -6.00
CA ARG A 576 -9.17 -5.77 -6.64
C ARG A 576 -9.69 -6.55 -7.84
N TRP A 577 -9.66 -5.91 -8.99
CA TRP A 577 -10.19 -6.46 -10.24
C TRP A 577 -9.44 -7.73 -10.68
N PHE A 578 -10.19 -8.72 -11.17
CA PHE A 578 -9.71 -9.95 -11.83
C PHE A 578 -8.72 -10.86 -11.07
N ASN A 579 -8.41 -10.65 -9.79
CA ASN A 579 -7.35 -11.43 -9.10
C ASN A 579 -7.88 -12.72 -8.42
N PRO A 580 -7.27 -13.91 -8.64
CA PRO A 580 -6.02 -14.21 -9.37
C PRO A 580 -6.26 -14.76 -10.79
N ASP A 581 -7.40 -14.46 -11.42
CA ASP A 581 -7.80 -15.06 -12.68
C ASP A 581 -6.98 -14.55 -13.88
N THR A 582 -6.53 -15.50 -14.70
CA THR A 582 -5.85 -15.23 -15.98
C THR A 582 -6.80 -15.01 -17.16
N GLY A 583 -8.11 -15.23 -16.98
CA GLY A 583 -9.15 -15.11 -18.02
C GLY A 583 -9.82 -13.73 -18.13
N ASN A 584 -9.65 -12.85 -17.15
CA ASN A 584 -10.39 -11.59 -16.97
C ASN A 584 -11.90 -11.82 -16.66
N ASP A 585 -12.22 -12.75 -15.77
CA ASP A 585 -13.57 -12.93 -15.23
C ASP A 585 -13.84 -11.95 -14.07
N ILE A 586 -14.64 -10.91 -14.31
CA ILE A 586 -14.90 -9.84 -13.32
C ILE A 586 -15.70 -10.35 -12.10
N SER A 587 -16.43 -11.46 -12.22
CA SER A 587 -17.07 -12.12 -11.07
C SER A 587 -16.03 -12.60 -10.04
N GLN A 588 -14.80 -12.85 -10.49
CA GLN A 588 -13.66 -13.27 -9.70
C GLN A 588 -12.80 -12.11 -9.20
N SER A 589 -13.32 -10.90 -9.12
CA SER A 589 -12.67 -9.80 -8.39
C SER A 589 -12.69 -10.04 -6.87
N ARG A 590 -11.95 -9.24 -6.11
CA ARG A 590 -11.81 -9.33 -4.64
C ARG A 590 -12.00 -7.97 -3.99
N TYR A 591 -12.22 -7.98 -2.68
CA TYR A 591 -12.38 -6.78 -1.86
C TYR A 591 -11.23 -6.68 -0.87
N VAL A 592 -10.64 -5.50 -0.73
CA VAL A 592 -9.56 -5.22 0.22
C VAL A 592 -10.04 -4.11 1.15
N MET A 593 -10.20 -4.47 2.41
CA MET A 593 -10.63 -3.60 3.50
C MET A 593 -9.51 -3.51 4.53
N VAL A 594 -8.96 -2.32 4.75
CA VAL A 594 -7.80 -2.09 5.64
C VAL A 594 -7.99 -0.82 6.48
N PRO A 595 -7.42 -0.76 7.70
CA PRO A 595 -7.60 0.37 8.59
C PRO A 595 -6.93 1.64 8.06
N MET A 596 -7.50 2.79 8.41
CA MET A 596 -6.94 4.10 8.16
C MET A 596 -6.53 4.78 9.47
N GLN A 597 -5.50 5.61 9.41
CA GLN A 597 -5.00 6.41 10.53
C GLN A 597 -4.86 7.87 10.09
N PHE A 598 -5.17 8.80 10.99
CA PHE A 598 -4.93 10.23 10.77
C PHE A 598 -3.88 10.77 11.75
N VAL A 599 -2.92 11.55 11.23
CA VAL A 599 -1.87 12.20 12.02
C VAL A 599 -1.95 13.71 11.80
N GLY A 600 -2.65 14.40 12.71
CA GLY A 600 -3.04 15.80 12.52
C GLY A 600 -4.00 15.98 11.33
N THR A 601 -3.47 16.42 10.19
CA THR A 601 -4.17 16.54 8.90
C THR A 601 -3.69 15.52 7.86
N GLU A 602 -2.65 14.74 8.15
CA GLU A 602 -2.16 13.65 7.30
C GLU A 602 -3.12 12.46 7.35
N MET A 603 -3.36 11.82 6.21
CA MET A 603 -4.24 10.65 6.07
C MET A 603 -3.42 9.45 5.58
N ARG A 604 -3.51 8.32 6.29
CA ARG A 604 -2.71 7.12 6.03
C ARG A 604 -3.62 5.90 5.89
N VAL A 605 -3.39 5.10 4.86
CA VAL A 605 -4.02 3.79 4.64
C VAL A 605 -2.99 2.72 5.02
N MET A 606 -3.30 1.93 6.04
CA MET A 606 -2.32 1.10 6.74
C MET A 606 -2.33 -0.35 6.22
N PRO A 607 -1.17 -0.99 6.04
CA PRO A 607 -1.10 -2.36 5.56
C PRO A 607 -1.51 -3.34 6.68
N ALA A 608 -2.55 -4.13 6.44
CA ALA A 608 -3.03 -5.16 7.36
C ALA A 608 -3.40 -6.44 6.59
N VAL A 609 -3.22 -7.62 7.22
CA VAL A 609 -3.67 -8.94 6.76
C VAL A 609 -4.37 -9.62 7.93
N ASP A 610 -5.47 -10.31 7.66
CA ASP A 610 -6.23 -11.12 8.63
C ASP A 610 -6.44 -10.42 10.00
N TRP A 611 -7.18 -9.30 9.98
CA TRP A 611 -7.34 -8.36 11.10
C TRP A 611 -8.81 -8.21 11.55
N THR A 612 -9.05 -7.64 12.74
CA THR A 612 -10.39 -7.50 13.34
C THR A 612 -10.76 -6.04 13.65
N LEU A 613 -12.04 -5.75 13.85
CA LEU A 613 -12.48 -4.42 14.28
C LEU A 613 -12.03 -4.05 15.71
N GLU A 614 -11.56 -5.00 16.53
CA GLU A 614 -10.92 -4.69 17.81
C GLU A 614 -9.52 -4.09 17.59
N ASP A 615 -8.76 -4.60 16.62
CA ASP A 615 -7.44 -4.07 16.23
C ASP A 615 -7.52 -2.63 15.69
N LEU A 616 -8.69 -2.20 15.21
CA LEU A 616 -8.90 -0.83 14.68
C LEU A 616 -8.54 0.26 15.71
N GLN A 617 -8.66 -0.02 17.01
CA GLN A 617 -8.37 0.93 18.10
C GLN A 617 -6.91 1.41 18.12
N GLN A 618 -5.96 0.63 17.57
CA GLN A 618 -4.55 1.09 17.49
C GLN A 618 -4.31 2.21 16.46
N TYR A 619 -5.32 2.53 15.64
CA TYR A 619 -5.25 3.55 14.61
C TYR A 619 -6.03 4.83 14.96
N GLU A 620 -6.44 5.01 16.22
CA GLU A 620 -7.08 6.25 16.69
C GLU A 620 -6.23 7.49 16.36
N ALA A 621 -6.89 8.53 15.86
CA ALA A 621 -6.20 9.66 15.23
C ALA A 621 -5.31 10.43 16.21
N VAL A 622 -4.05 10.70 15.83
CA VAL A 622 -3.06 11.34 16.71
C VAL A 622 -2.87 12.80 16.29
N THR A 623 -3.20 13.75 17.18
CA THR A 623 -2.92 15.18 16.96
C THR A 623 -1.80 15.66 17.87
N ILE A 624 -0.69 16.10 17.28
CA ILE A 624 0.44 16.69 18.00
C ILE A 624 0.04 18.07 18.57
N LYS A 625 0.21 18.27 19.87
CA LYS A 625 -0.06 19.54 20.59
C LYS A 625 1.22 20.26 21.02
N THR A 626 2.38 19.62 20.88
CA THR A 626 3.68 20.28 21.03
C THR A 626 3.95 21.15 19.82
N GLN A 627 4.26 22.43 20.03
CA GLN A 627 4.75 23.28 18.96
C GLN A 627 6.18 22.85 18.59
N LEU A 628 6.36 22.38 17.36
CA LEU A 628 7.65 22.01 16.78
C LEU A 628 8.30 23.23 16.08
N PRO A 629 9.63 23.25 15.86
CA PRO A 629 10.30 24.37 15.21
C PRO A 629 9.93 24.47 13.72
N THR A 630 9.44 25.62 13.29
CA THR A 630 9.11 25.89 11.87
C THR A 630 10.30 26.41 11.06
N GLU A 631 11.33 26.94 11.73
CA GLU A 631 12.54 27.50 11.11
C GLU A 631 13.78 27.07 11.92
N THR A 632 14.92 26.79 11.28
CA THR A 632 16.20 26.50 11.96
C THR A 632 17.43 27.09 11.27
N GLY A 633 18.47 27.42 12.06
CA GLY A 633 19.74 27.91 11.55
C GLY A 633 20.60 26.85 10.87
N SER A 634 20.44 25.59 11.29
CA SER A 634 20.99 24.41 10.64
C SER A 634 20.27 23.14 11.11
N MET A 635 20.48 22.04 10.41
CA MET A 635 19.93 20.73 10.76
C MET A 635 20.61 20.16 12.01
N SER A 636 21.92 20.35 12.20
CA SER A 636 22.60 19.94 13.45
C SER A 636 22.06 20.68 14.67
N GLU A 637 21.77 21.98 14.53
CA GLU A 637 21.15 22.77 15.59
C GLU A 637 19.72 22.30 15.90
N LEU A 638 18.97 21.88 14.88
CA LEU A 638 17.61 21.35 15.04
C LEU A 638 17.61 20.00 15.75
N MET A 639 18.33 19.01 15.20
CA MET A 639 18.32 17.63 15.73
C MET A 639 18.79 17.58 17.20
N ALA A 640 19.73 18.43 17.59
CA ALA A 640 20.20 18.56 18.98
C ALA A 640 19.17 19.21 19.93
N LYS A 641 18.12 19.85 19.41
CA LYS A 641 17.07 20.55 20.16
C LYS A 641 15.71 19.85 20.13
N LEU A 642 15.51 18.82 19.31
CA LEU A 642 14.23 18.13 19.21
C LEU A 642 13.83 17.52 20.58
N PRO A 643 12.56 17.65 20.98
CA PRO A 643 12.10 17.17 22.27
C PRO A 643 12.08 15.64 22.31
N LYS A 644 12.44 15.02 23.44
CA LYS A 644 12.38 13.56 23.62
C LYS A 644 10.99 13.02 23.96
N THR A 645 10.02 13.91 24.14
CA THR A 645 8.63 13.62 24.49
C THR A 645 7.72 14.65 23.84
N LEU A 646 6.58 14.22 23.31
CA LEU A 646 5.55 15.10 22.76
C LEU A 646 4.27 15.03 23.58
N ASN A 647 3.66 16.20 23.76
CA ASN A 647 2.26 16.33 24.12
C ASN A 647 1.38 16.07 22.90
N VAL A 648 0.45 15.11 23.02
CA VAL A 648 -0.42 14.62 21.94
C VAL A 648 -1.86 14.42 22.44
N GLN A 649 -2.81 14.44 21.52
CA GLN A 649 -4.19 14.00 21.73
C GLN A 649 -4.43 12.77 20.85
N VAL A 650 -5.16 11.77 21.34
CA VAL A 650 -5.48 10.53 20.62
C VAL A 650 -7.00 10.39 20.54
N GLY A 651 -7.54 10.06 19.37
CA GLY A 651 -8.98 9.89 19.17
C GLY A 651 -9.80 11.16 19.51
N ASP A 652 -10.97 10.97 20.12
CA ASP A 652 -11.86 12.04 20.57
C ASP A 652 -11.47 12.63 21.95
N ASP A 653 -10.40 12.11 22.55
CA ASP A 653 -10.04 12.30 23.95
C ASP A 653 -9.77 13.78 24.24
N LYS A 654 -10.46 14.35 25.23
CA LYS A 654 -10.38 15.81 25.55
C LYS A 654 -9.18 16.17 26.41
N THR A 655 -8.29 15.20 26.61
CA THR A 655 -7.07 15.28 27.40
C THR A 655 -5.84 15.14 26.53
N THR A 656 -4.76 15.82 26.92
CA THR A 656 -3.46 15.74 26.26
C THR A 656 -2.56 14.80 27.06
N ALA A 657 -2.08 13.73 26.44
CA ALA A 657 -1.08 12.82 27.00
C ALA A 657 0.35 13.28 26.64
N THR A 658 1.34 12.89 27.44
CA THR A 658 2.76 13.06 27.11
C THR A 658 3.35 11.69 26.78
N THR A 659 3.83 11.51 25.55
CA THR A 659 4.41 10.25 25.02
C THR A 659 5.88 10.48 24.64
N PRO A 660 6.79 9.49 24.74
CA PRO A 660 8.12 9.57 24.17
C PRO A 660 8.09 9.67 22.63
N VAL A 661 9.13 10.29 22.06
CA VAL A 661 9.35 10.31 20.60
C VAL A 661 10.81 9.95 20.28
N THR A 662 10.99 9.13 19.25
CA THR A 662 12.28 8.84 18.63
C THR A 662 12.34 9.60 17.31
N TRP A 663 13.40 10.38 17.06
CA TRP A 663 13.56 11.13 15.81
C TRP A 663 14.54 10.43 14.88
N ASP A 664 14.23 10.38 13.59
CA ASP A 664 15.09 9.73 12.61
C ASP A 664 16.39 10.52 12.36
N PRO A 665 17.53 9.85 12.16
CA PRO A 665 18.80 10.52 11.98
C PRO A 665 18.90 11.19 10.60
N TYR A 666 18.93 12.53 10.58
CA TYR A 666 19.09 13.29 9.34
C TYR A 666 20.54 13.24 8.82
N TYR A 667 20.74 12.64 7.64
CA TYR A 667 22.02 12.47 6.96
C TYR A 667 22.12 13.27 5.65
N GLY A 668 21.90 14.59 5.71
CA GLY A 668 22.04 15.50 4.58
C GLY A 668 23.08 16.60 4.80
N ALA A 669 23.05 17.63 3.95
CA ALA A 669 23.80 18.86 4.20
C ALA A 669 23.34 19.50 5.53
N ASP A 670 24.23 20.17 6.27
CA ASP A 670 23.84 20.82 7.53
C ASP A 670 22.94 22.05 7.29
N GLN A 671 23.17 22.76 6.19
CA GLN A 671 22.50 24.02 5.85
C GLN A 671 21.99 23.99 4.40
N PRO A 672 21.05 23.08 4.05
CA PRO A 672 20.34 23.14 2.77
C PRO A 672 19.54 24.45 2.68
N ALA A 673 19.23 24.86 1.46
CA ALA A 673 18.30 25.98 1.23
C ALA A 673 16.87 25.45 1.05
N GLY A 674 15.89 26.25 1.46
CA GLY A 674 14.47 25.88 1.42
C GLY A 674 14.04 25.14 2.68
N SER A 675 13.21 24.10 2.50
CA SER A 675 12.57 23.36 3.59
C SER A 675 12.97 21.89 3.62
N VAL A 676 12.99 21.31 4.82
CA VAL A 676 13.32 19.91 5.09
C VAL A 676 12.18 19.28 5.89
N THR A 677 11.76 18.08 5.50
CA THR A 677 10.85 17.26 6.33
C THR A 677 11.68 16.47 7.36
N VAL A 678 11.23 16.45 8.60
CA VAL A 678 11.81 15.68 9.69
C VAL A 678 10.78 14.66 10.19
N THR A 679 11.20 13.40 10.25
CA THR A 679 10.39 12.27 10.70
C THR A 679 10.70 11.89 12.14
N GLY A 680 9.67 11.54 12.91
CA GLY A 680 9.81 10.89 14.21
C GLY A 680 8.74 9.82 14.42
N HIS A 681 8.90 9.04 15.48
CA HIS A 681 8.08 7.86 15.79
C HIS A 681 7.66 7.89 17.25
N LEU A 682 6.43 7.48 17.56
CA LEU A 682 5.83 7.49 18.91
C LEU A 682 5.70 6.05 19.46
N PRO A 683 6.70 5.51 20.19
CA PRO A 683 6.77 4.07 20.46
C PRO A 683 5.65 3.55 21.37
N GLU A 684 5.12 4.39 22.26
CA GLU A 684 3.99 4.04 23.14
C GLU A 684 2.63 4.11 22.43
N LEU A 685 2.57 4.66 21.22
CA LEU A 685 1.38 4.70 20.35
C LEU A 685 1.64 3.85 19.10
N HIS A 686 1.92 2.56 19.27
CA HIS A 686 2.09 1.58 18.19
C HIS A 686 3.13 1.99 17.11
N ASN A 687 4.13 2.79 17.51
CA ASN A 687 5.11 3.42 16.62
C ASN A 687 4.47 4.28 15.50
N VAL A 688 3.45 5.07 15.84
CA VAL A 688 2.92 6.14 14.97
C VAL A 688 4.07 7.04 14.53
N GLU A 689 4.37 6.98 13.25
CA GLU A 689 5.27 7.91 12.56
C GLU A 689 4.58 9.26 12.37
N ILE A 690 5.37 10.34 12.50
CA ILE A 690 4.94 11.74 12.41
C ILE A 690 5.92 12.53 11.56
N HIS A 691 5.42 13.48 10.78
CA HIS A 691 6.25 14.38 9.99
C HIS A 691 6.02 15.85 10.38
N PHE A 692 7.06 16.66 10.29
CA PHE A 692 6.93 18.11 10.26
C PHE A 692 7.98 18.74 9.34
N THR A 693 7.64 19.89 8.75
CA THR A 693 8.51 20.62 7.82
C THR A 693 9.14 21.82 8.51
N VAL A 694 10.44 22.01 8.30
CA VAL A 694 11.24 23.12 8.84
C VAL A 694 11.95 23.87 7.71
N THR A 695 11.87 25.20 7.70
CA THR A 695 12.65 26.03 6.77
C THR A 695 14.06 26.25 7.33
N VAL A 696 15.09 25.87 6.58
CA VAL A 696 16.48 26.00 7.01
C VAL A 696 17.06 27.31 6.47
N TYR A 697 17.50 28.19 7.37
CA TYR A 697 18.10 29.48 7.04
C TYR A 697 19.59 29.47 7.46
N PRO A 698 20.56 29.50 6.54
CA PRO A 698 21.97 29.56 6.93
C PRO A 698 22.24 30.89 7.66
N LYS A 699 22.51 30.85 8.96
CA LYS A 699 22.65 32.07 9.80
C LYS A 699 23.76 33.01 9.33
N ASN A 700 24.78 32.46 8.68
CA ASN A 700 25.91 33.20 8.13
C ASN A 700 25.70 33.60 6.65
N THR A 701 24.47 33.54 6.10
CA THR A 701 24.19 34.07 4.75
C THR A 701 24.55 35.55 4.70
N VAL A 702 25.51 35.88 3.85
CA VAL A 702 25.91 37.27 3.54
C VAL A 702 25.15 37.80 2.31
N LEU A 703 24.63 36.92 1.46
CA LEU A 703 23.89 37.31 0.26
C LEU A 703 22.92 36.19 -0.17
N PHE A 704 21.66 36.51 -0.46
CA PHE A 704 20.72 35.60 -1.11
C PHE A 704 20.04 36.31 -2.29
N MET A 705 20.45 35.97 -3.50
CA MET A 705 19.95 36.58 -4.75
C MET A 705 18.87 35.68 -5.34
N ASP A 706 17.63 36.17 -5.34
CA ASP A 706 16.42 35.43 -5.73
C ASP A 706 16.03 35.82 -7.15
N ALA A 707 16.53 35.07 -8.13
CA ALA A 707 16.75 35.57 -9.49
C ALA A 707 15.44 35.95 -10.18
N GLY A 708 15.36 37.18 -10.68
CA GLY A 708 14.17 37.68 -11.38
C GLY A 708 12.97 37.93 -10.47
N SER A 709 13.09 37.84 -9.14
CA SER A 709 12.07 38.39 -8.23
C SER A 709 12.09 39.93 -8.23
N ASP A 710 11.03 40.55 -7.72
CA ASP A 710 10.97 41.98 -7.44
C ASP A 710 10.03 42.28 -6.24
N ALA A 711 9.91 43.55 -5.84
CA ALA A 711 9.17 43.96 -4.65
C ALA A 711 7.66 43.65 -4.66
N ALA A 712 7.11 43.11 -5.75
CA ALA A 712 5.74 42.58 -5.80
C ALA A 712 5.66 41.06 -5.57
N ASN A 713 6.79 40.34 -5.57
CA ASN A 713 6.84 38.87 -5.44
C ASN A 713 8.13 38.35 -4.77
N GLU A 714 8.69 39.07 -3.79
CA GLU A 714 9.77 38.56 -2.95
C GLU A 714 9.35 37.28 -2.22
N SER A 715 10.25 36.30 -2.10
CA SER A 715 9.88 34.99 -1.56
C SER A 715 9.76 34.94 -0.03
N ASP A 716 8.95 34.00 0.46
CA ASP A 716 8.82 33.71 1.90
C ASP A 716 10.15 33.19 2.47
N TYR A 717 10.94 32.51 1.65
CA TYR A 717 12.29 32.06 1.98
C TYR A 717 13.27 33.24 2.11
N TYR A 718 13.30 34.17 1.14
CA TYR A 718 14.09 35.41 1.26
C TYR A 718 13.67 36.20 2.50
N THR A 719 12.37 36.35 2.75
CA THR A 719 11.82 37.00 3.96
C THR A 719 12.34 36.33 5.25
N SER A 720 12.47 34.99 5.25
CA SER A 720 13.00 34.22 6.38
C SER A 720 14.51 34.39 6.55
N ILE A 721 15.27 34.51 5.45
CA ILE A 721 16.70 34.85 5.44
C ILE A 721 16.91 36.29 5.96
N VAL A 722 16.16 37.28 5.48
CA VAL A 722 16.22 38.68 5.96
C VAL A 722 15.96 38.74 7.47
N ARG A 723 14.97 38.01 7.97
CA ARG A 723 14.62 37.99 9.40
C ARG A 723 15.73 37.43 10.28
N ASN A 724 16.42 36.39 9.82
CA ASN A 724 17.27 35.55 10.67
C ASN A 724 18.79 35.65 10.42
N ALA A 725 19.24 36.08 9.24
CA ALA A 725 20.67 36.25 8.92
C ALA A 725 21.11 37.71 9.18
N PRO A 726 21.90 37.99 10.24
CA PRO A 726 22.27 39.37 10.62
C PRO A 726 23.32 39.98 9.69
N ASN A 727 24.13 39.15 9.02
CA ASN A 727 25.21 39.59 8.12
C ASN A 727 24.75 39.77 6.66
N LEU A 728 23.46 39.54 6.37
CA LEU A 728 22.90 39.69 5.02
C LEU A 728 23.10 41.11 4.50
N ILE A 729 23.73 41.24 3.32
CA ILE A 729 24.01 42.51 2.65
C ILE A 729 22.76 43.01 1.90
N ASN A 730 22.05 42.12 1.23
CA ASN A 730 20.84 42.47 0.47
C ASN A 730 19.58 42.37 1.33
N ARG A 731 19.33 43.39 2.17
CA ARG A 731 18.20 43.40 3.13
C ARG A 731 16.95 44.12 2.64
N ASP A 732 17.08 44.96 1.62
CA ASP A 732 16.01 45.83 1.11
C ASP A 732 15.40 45.32 -0.20
N HIS A 733 16.10 44.43 -0.92
CA HIS A 733 15.73 43.84 -2.21
C HIS A 733 16.28 42.42 -2.36
N SER A 734 15.46 41.51 -2.87
CA SER A 734 15.80 40.12 -3.20
C SER A 734 16.63 39.97 -4.49
N ASP A 735 16.43 40.83 -5.49
CA ASP A 735 17.25 40.92 -6.72
C ASP A 735 17.40 42.37 -7.22
N GLN A 736 18.47 42.64 -7.98
CA GLN A 736 18.71 43.91 -8.68
C GLN A 736 19.77 43.75 -9.79
N LEU A 737 19.94 44.77 -10.63
CA LEU A 737 21.10 44.85 -11.55
C LEU A 737 22.39 45.20 -10.79
N TYR A 738 23.49 44.55 -11.16
CA TYR A 738 24.81 44.79 -10.57
C TYR A 738 25.31 46.22 -10.78
N SER A 739 25.94 46.78 -9.75
CA SER A 739 26.71 48.02 -9.80
C SER A 739 28.00 47.90 -8.98
N GLU A 740 29.02 48.69 -9.34
CA GLU A 740 30.35 48.68 -8.69
C GLU A 740 30.26 49.13 -7.24
N GLY A 741 30.82 48.34 -6.31
CA GLY A 741 30.65 48.49 -4.87
C GLY A 741 29.41 47.76 -4.32
N GLY A 742 28.89 46.76 -5.04
CA GLY A 742 27.58 46.16 -4.78
C GLY A 742 27.42 44.71 -5.25
N TRP A 743 26.19 44.34 -5.57
CA TRP A 743 25.78 42.98 -5.94
C TRP A 743 24.62 43.01 -6.95
N GLY A 744 24.37 41.91 -7.67
CA GLY A 744 23.21 41.74 -8.54
C GLY A 744 23.49 41.01 -9.86
N LEU A 745 22.49 40.98 -10.74
CA LEU A 745 22.57 40.44 -12.09
C LEU A 745 23.56 41.26 -12.95
N ALA A 746 24.54 40.57 -13.52
CA ALA A 746 25.55 41.14 -14.43
C ALA A 746 25.27 40.86 -15.91
N SER A 747 24.40 39.90 -16.23
CA SER A 747 23.88 39.67 -17.58
C SER A 747 22.87 40.73 -17.99
N THR A 748 22.88 41.15 -19.26
CA THR A 748 21.95 42.16 -19.79
C THR A 748 20.59 41.52 -20.12
N VAL A 749 19.51 41.97 -19.47
CA VAL A 749 18.14 41.53 -19.81
C VAL A 749 17.79 41.95 -21.25
N GLY A 750 17.18 41.06 -22.03
CA GLY A 750 16.84 41.26 -23.44
C GLY A 750 18.01 41.12 -24.43
N VAL A 751 19.21 40.74 -23.97
CA VAL A 751 20.42 40.59 -24.81
C VAL A 751 21.27 39.37 -24.43
N ASP A 752 21.39 39.08 -23.12
CA ASP A 752 22.09 37.92 -22.56
C ASP A 752 21.11 36.94 -21.90
N VAL A 753 20.04 37.45 -21.26
CA VAL A 753 19.03 36.69 -20.51
C VAL A 753 17.63 37.28 -20.66
N GLU A 754 16.60 36.49 -20.33
CA GLU A 754 15.21 36.96 -20.14
C GLU A 754 14.64 36.46 -18.79
N LYS A 755 13.75 37.25 -18.18
CA LYS A 755 13.07 36.90 -16.91
C LYS A 755 12.02 35.80 -17.17
N TYR A 756 12.09 34.73 -16.39
CA TYR A 756 10.97 33.81 -16.18
C TYR A 756 10.28 34.19 -14.85
N GLY A 757 8.95 34.09 -14.80
CA GLY A 757 8.23 34.37 -13.56
C GLY A 757 6.73 34.12 -13.68
N ALA A 758 6.21 33.27 -12.79
CA ALA A 758 4.80 33.30 -12.40
C ALA A 758 4.56 34.41 -11.35
N SER A 759 3.30 34.69 -11.03
CA SER A 759 2.93 35.52 -9.87
C SER A 759 2.97 34.67 -8.59
N SER A 760 4.18 34.25 -8.20
CA SER A 760 4.47 33.36 -7.08
C SER A 760 5.57 33.94 -6.18
N ASN A 761 5.55 33.56 -4.91
CA ASN A 761 6.52 33.85 -3.85
C ASN A 761 7.42 32.64 -3.51
N ASP A 762 7.51 31.65 -4.40
CA ASP A 762 8.45 30.53 -4.29
C ASP A 762 9.74 30.78 -5.12
N ILE A 763 10.89 30.43 -4.53
CA ILE A 763 12.24 30.67 -5.06
C ILE A 763 12.57 29.93 -6.36
N TYR A 764 11.74 28.99 -6.80
CA TYR A 764 11.92 28.24 -8.05
C TYR A 764 10.96 28.68 -9.17
N GLU A 765 9.91 29.45 -8.87
CA GLU A 765 8.93 29.93 -9.87
C GLU A 765 9.37 31.23 -10.58
N THR A 766 10.40 31.90 -10.07
CA THR A 766 11.13 32.98 -10.74
C THR A 766 12.52 32.55 -11.18
N GLY A 767 13.07 33.25 -12.18
CA GLY A 767 14.46 33.07 -12.58
C GLY A 767 14.85 33.86 -13.82
N TYR A 768 16.07 33.60 -14.29
CA TYR A 768 16.54 34.02 -15.60
C TYR A 768 16.92 32.81 -16.46
N TYR A 769 16.59 32.84 -17.75
CA TYR A 769 17.14 31.91 -18.75
C TYR A 769 17.98 32.67 -19.77
N ALA A 770 19.05 32.05 -20.27
CA ALA A 770 19.99 32.69 -21.18
C ALA A 770 19.55 32.63 -22.65
N LEU A 771 19.92 33.67 -23.41
CA LEU A 771 19.59 33.82 -24.82
C LEU A 771 20.74 33.37 -25.74
N GLY A 772 20.59 32.24 -26.43
CA GLY A 772 21.31 31.95 -27.67
C GLY A 772 22.83 31.86 -27.56
N GLY A 773 23.34 31.01 -26.66
CA GLY A 773 24.77 30.79 -26.44
C GLY A 773 25.39 31.70 -25.37
N LYS A 774 24.55 32.30 -24.54
CA LYS A 774 24.94 33.18 -23.42
C LYS A 774 24.87 32.44 -22.09
N ASN A 775 25.29 33.12 -21.02
CA ASN A 775 25.27 32.63 -19.65
C ASN A 775 24.37 33.54 -18.78
N VAL A 776 23.80 33.00 -17.71
CA VAL A 776 23.29 33.83 -16.60
C VAL A 776 24.47 34.15 -15.69
N GLN A 777 24.77 35.43 -15.49
CA GLN A 777 25.87 35.88 -14.65
C GLN A 777 25.38 36.84 -13.57
N TYR A 778 25.81 36.58 -12.34
CA TYR A 778 25.64 37.45 -11.17
C TYR A 778 27.00 37.88 -10.65
N ARG A 779 27.06 39.02 -9.96
CA ARG A 779 28.27 39.51 -9.30
C ARG A 779 27.99 40.01 -7.89
N ALA A 780 29.01 39.93 -7.04
CA ALA A 780 29.03 40.55 -5.72
C ALA A 780 30.45 40.95 -5.32
N ASP A 781 30.61 42.15 -4.77
CA ASP A 781 31.86 42.60 -4.16
C ASP A 781 31.95 42.06 -2.73
N LEU A 782 32.73 41.00 -2.55
CA LEU A 782 32.89 40.30 -1.27
C LEU A 782 34.20 40.68 -0.55
N LYS A 783 34.23 40.45 0.76
CA LYS A 783 35.39 40.70 1.62
C LYS A 783 36.36 39.53 1.63
N ALA A 784 37.62 39.79 1.98
CA ALA A 784 38.59 38.73 2.30
C ALA A 784 38.00 37.75 3.34
N GLY A 785 37.97 36.46 3.04
CA GLY A 785 37.27 35.45 3.85
C GLY A 785 37.05 34.13 3.12
N SER A 786 36.47 33.15 3.83
CA SER A 786 36.10 31.83 3.30
C SER A 786 34.58 31.71 3.22
N TYR A 787 34.08 31.26 2.08
CA TYR A 787 32.66 31.22 1.77
C TYR A 787 32.25 29.90 1.13
N SER A 788 31.01 29.50 1.34
CA SER A 788 30.31 28.49 0.57
C SER A 788 29.17 29.12 -0.22
N VAL A 789 29.03 28.75 -1.50
CA VAL A 789 27.92 29.19 -2.35
C VAL A 789 27.14 28.01 -2.91
N THR A 790 25.82 28.12 -2.86
CA THR A 790 24.86 27.17 -3.45
C THR A 790 23.98 27.93 -4.44
N ALA A 791 23.62 27.30 -5.56
CA ALA A 791 22.70 27.88 -6.53
C ALA A 791 21.52 26.94 -6.82
N GLY A 792 20.35 27.52 -7.05
CA GLY A 792 19.09 26.84 -7.36
C GLY A 792 18.64 27.03 -8.80
N PHE A 793 17.97 26.01 -9.33
CA PHE A 793 17.60 25.88 -10.74
C PHE A 793 16.27 25.12 -10.86
N LYS A 794 15.28 25.65 -11.59
CA LYS A 794 14.08 24.91 -12.03
C LYS A 794 14.04 24.79 -13.54
N GLU A 795 13.88 23.57 -14.05
CA GLU A 795 13.69 23.31 -15.47
C GLU A 795 12.22 23.51 -15.84
N TRP A 796 11.80 24.77 -16.05
CA TRP A 796 10.40 25.13 -16.33
C TRP A 796 9.80 24.47 -17.60
N TRP A 797 10.62 23.79 -18.41
CA TRP A 797 10.18 23.03 -19.58
C TRP A 797 10.55 21.53 -19.51
N ALA A 798 10.68 20.96 -18.30
CA ALA A 798 11.17 19.60 -18.05
C ALA A 798 10.44 18.51 -18.83
N GLN A 799 9.13 18.65 -19.04
CA GLN A 799 8.33 17.71 -19.86
C GLN A 799 8.88 17.54 -21.29
N TRP A 800 9.59 18.55 -21.82
CA TRP A 800 10.13 18.57 -23.18
C TRP A 800 11.66 18.73 -23.23
N ASN A 801 12.34 18.94 -22.09
CA ASN A 801 13.76 19.23 -22.00
C ASN A 801 14.44 18.65 -20.75
N GLU A 802 15.39 17.74 -20.95
CA GLU A 802 16.58 17.69 -20.10
C GLU A 802 17.52 18.86 -20.49
N ARG A 803 18.20 19.49 -19.52
CA ARG A 803 19.35 20.40 -19.76
C ARG A 803 20.41 20.21 -18.68
N LYS A 804 21.68 20.13 -19.07
CA LYS A 804 22.82 20.23 -18.14
C LYS A 804 23.27 21.67 -17.95
N VAL A 805 23.43 22.09 -16.69
CA VAL A 805 23.91 23.42 -16.29
C VAL A 805 25.22 23.28 -15.53
N LYS A 806 26.23 24.08 -15.91
CA LYS A 806 27.50 24.19 -15.20
C LYS A 806 27.50 25.50 -14.40
N PHE A 807 27.68 25.41 -13.08
CA PHE A 807 27.76 26.56 -12.19
C PHE A 807 29.22 26.79 -11.76
N THR A 808 29.75 27.97 -12.05
CA THR A 808 31.14 28.36 -11.78
C THR A 808 31.22 29.63 -10.94
N VAL A 809 32.11 29.62 -9.95
CA VAL A 809 32.50 30.76 -9.12
C VAL A 809 33.88 31.23 -9.57
N SER A 810 34.04 32.51 -9.86
CA SER A 810 35.31 33.08 -10.33
C SER A 810 35.59 34.46 -9.72
N ALA A 811 36.88 34.78 -9.53
CA ALA A 811 37.35 36.11 -9.13
C ALA A 811 38.63 36.44 -9.91
N ASP A 812 38.91 37.72 -10.18
CA ASP A 812 40.08 38.19 -10.96
C ASP A 812 40.29 37.46 -12.31
N GLY A 813 39.21 36.96 -12.93
CA GLY A 813 39.24 36.20 -14.18
C GLY A 813 39.72 34.75 -14.04
N LYS A 814 39.76 34.21 -12.82
CA LYS A 814 40.15 32.83 -12.50
C LYS A 814 39.01 32.09 -11.80
N ASP A 815 38.72 30.88 -12.25
CA ASP A 815 37.80 29.97 -11.56
C ASP A 815 38.35 29.59 -10.18
N LEU A 816 37.49 29.68 -9.16
CA LEU A 816 37.76 29.29 -7.78
C LEU A 816 37.16 27.92 -7.48
N ALA A 817 35.92 27.69 -7.93
CA ALA A 817 35.18 26.44 -7.78
C ALA A 817 34.15 26.30 -8.91
N SER A 818 33.79 25.06 -9.28
CA SER A 818 32.69 24.81 -10.22
C SER A 818 32.06 23.42 -10.00
N THR A 819 30.81 23.27 -10.43
CA THR A 819 30.07 22.00 -10.46
C THR A 819 29.12 21.95 -11.65
N GLN A 820 28.51 20.79 -11.90
CA GLN A 820 27.53 20.59 -12.96
C GLN A 820 26.40 19.67 -12.47
N LEU A 821 25.17 20.01 -12.85
CA LEU A 821 23.96 19.22 -12.55
C LEU A 821 23.01 19.20 -13.75
N THR A 822 22.05 18.28 -13.72
CA THR A 822 20.82 18.30 -14.54
C THR A 822 19.66 18.68 -13.61
N PRO A 823 19.11 19.91 -13.68
CA PRO A 823 17.97 20.30 -12.85
C PRO A 823 16.66 19.61 -13.28
N SER A 824 15.75 19.44 -12.33
CA SER A 824 14.41 18.89 -12.54
C SER A 824 13.35 19.98 -12.76
N GLY A 825 12.15 19.55 -13.19
CA GLY A 825 10.96 20.41 -13.22
C GLY A 825 10.37 20.75 -11.85
N SER A 826 10.82 20.09 -10.78
CA SER A 826 10.42 20.38 -9.38
C SER A 826 11.38 21.33 -8.66
N GLY A 827 12.48 21.74 -9.30
CA GLY A 827 13.55 22.50 -8.67
C GLY A 827 14.70 21.61 -8.20
N SER A 828 15.92 22.15 -8.23
CA SER A 828 17.15 21.47 -7.84
C SER A 828 18.19 22.48 -7.37
N SER A 829 19.14 22.07 -6.54
CA SER A 829 20.28 22.91 -6.14
C SER A 829 21.62 22.22 -6.41
N THR A 830 22.69 23.00 -6.47
CA THR A 830 24.05 22.45 -6.41
C THR A 830 24.35 21.88 -5.02
N ASN A 831 25.40 21.05 -4.95
CA ASN A 831 26.17 20.95 -3.70
C ASN A 831 26.83 22.31 -3.40
N ALA A 832 27.11 22.59 -2.14
CA ALA A 832 27.79 23.83 -1.73
C ALA A 832 29.22 23.87 -2.29
N LEU A 833 29.57 24.95 -3.00
CA LEU A 833 30.91 25.22 -3.51
C LEU A 833 31.68 26.11 -2.54
N THR A 834 32.71 25.56 -1.89
CA THR A 834 33.62 26.32 -1.01
C THR A 834 34.69 27.06 -1.81
N PHE A 835 34.92 28.33 -1.49
CA PHE A 835 36.03 29.14 -2.01
C PHE A 835 36.61 30.04 -0.91
N THR A 836 37.73 30.71 -1.19
CA THR A 836 38.37 31.65 -0.27
C THR A 836 38.97 32.82 -1.05
N LEU A 837 38.89 34.01 -0.47
CA LEU A 837 39.39 35.26 -1.02
C LEU A 837 40.49 35.80 -0.09
N ASP A 838 41.73 35.89 -0.58
CA ASP A 838 42.88 36.42 0.17
C ASP A 838 42.79 37.95 0.42
N GLN A 839 41.91 38.63 -0.32
CA GLN A 839 41.66 40.08 -0.30
C GLN A 839 40.22 40.36 -0.74
N ASP A 840 39.71 41.57 -0.51
CA ASP A 840 38.42 42.04 -1.06
C ASP A 840 38.41 41.93 -2.59
N ALA A 841 37.36 41.36 -3.19
CA ALA A 841 37.29 41.10 -4.63
C ALA A 841 35.85 40.99 -5.17
N THR A 842 35.67 41.37 -6.45
CA THR A 842 34.43 41.12 -7.20
C THR A 842 34.36 39.64 -7.62
N VAL A 843 33.44 38.89 -7.00
CA VAL A 843 33.14 37.50 -7.40
C VAL A 843 32.10 37.51 -8.51
N THR A 844 32.30 36.71 -9.55
CA THR A 844 31.33 36.43 -10.61
C THR A 844 30.83 34.98 -10.50
N PHE A 845 29.53 34.83 -10.31
CA PHE A 845 28.81 33.56 -10.34
C PHE A 845 28.22 33.38 -11.74
N THR A 846 28.46 32.23 -12.37
CA THR A 846 28.07 31.96 -13.76
C THR A 846 27.33 30.64 -13.88
N ALA A 847 26.08 30.67 -14.32
CA ALA A 847 25.39 29.51 -14.88
C ALA A 847 25.64 29.47 -16.40
N ALA A 848 26.36 28.44 -16.85
CA ALA A 848 26.76 28.18 -18.22
C ALA A 848 26.19 26.85 -18.73
N ARG A 849 26.27 26.63 -20.04
CA ARG A 849 25.93 25.35 -20.67
C ARG A 849 26.79 24.22 -20.07
N GLY A 850 26.17 23.09 -19.73
CA GLY A 850 26.85 21.92 -19.20
C GLY A 850 27.61 21.12 -20.25
N ASP A 851 28.69 20.46 -19.80
CA ASP A 851 29.52 19.56 -20.61
C ASP A 851 28.65 18.45 -21.22
N GLY A 852 28.65 18.36 -22.56
CA GLY A 852 27.91 17.38 -23.35
C GLY A 852 26.67 17.90 -24.09
N GLU A 853 26.12 19.06 -23.72
CA GLU A 853 24.89 19.61 -24.33
C GLU A 853 25.02 21.03 -24.89
N GLY A 854 24.24 21.30 -25.95
CA GLY A 854 24.24 22.59 -26.65
C GLY A 854 23.06 23.51 -26.32
N LYS A 855 22.31 23.24 -25.24
CA LYS A 855 21.14 24.03 -24.82
C LYS A 855 21.56 25.13 -23.84
N ASP A 856 20.81 26.23 -23.79
CA ASP A 856 21.14 27.39 -22.95
C ASP A 856 20.76 27.21 -21.46
N PRO A 857 21.56 27.78 -20.53
CA PRO A 857 21.35 27.66 -19.09
C PRO A 857 20.25 28.58 -18.55
N TYR A 858 19.91 28.36 -17.29
CA TYR A 858 18.99 29.15 -16.48
C TYR A 858 19.52 29.21 -15.04
N LEU A 859 18.85 29.98 -14.18
CA LEU A 859 19.16 30.14 -12.76
C LEU A 859 17.92 30.68 -12.03
N SER A 860 17.62 30.12 -10.86
CA SER A 860 16.49 30.54 -9.99
C SER A 860 16.98 31.30 -8.75
N TRP A 861 18.07 30.90 -8.11
CA TRP A 861 18.65 31.66 -6.98
C TRP A 861 20.12 31.36 -6.71
N ILE A 862 20.79 32.22 -5.92
CA ILE A 862 22.15 32.01 -5.39
C ILE A 862 22.20 32.40 -3.91
N SER A 863 22.65 31.48 -3.05
CA SER A 863 22.91 31.72 -1.62
C SER A 863 24.41 31.69 -1.33
N VAL A 864 24.95 32.77 -0.77
CA VAL A 864 26.36 32.89 -0.35
C VAL A 864 26.44 32.98 1.18
N VAL A 865 27.19 32.07 1.78
CA VAL A 865 27.29 31.87 3.23
C VAL A 865 28.76 31.97 3.66
N GLU A 866 29.03 32.74 4.71
CA GLU A 866 30.36 32.82 5.35
C GLU A 866 30.60 31.58 6.23
N SER A 867 31.68 30.86 5.98
CA SER A 867 31.94 29.55 6.62
C SER A 867 32.57 29.70 8.01
N ASP A 868 32.04 29.06 9.07
CA ASP A 868 32.75 29.07 10.36
C ASP A 868 33.97 28.12 10.29
N PRO A 869 35.17 28.56 10.69
CA PRO A 869 36.35 27.70 10.81
C PRO A 869 36.17 26.47 11.73
N LYS A 870 35.11 26.40 12.54
CA LYS A 870 34.77 25.31 13.46
C LYS A 870 33.71 24.33 12.93
N ASP A 871 33.06 24.61 11.79
CA ASP A 871 32.11 23.66 11.22
C ASP A 871 32.84 22.37 10.82
N VAL A 872 32.14 21.23 10.86
CA VAL A 872 32.74 19.93 10.56
C VAL A 872 32.83 19.73 9.05
N ALA A 873 34.05 19.56 8.54
CA ALA A 873 34.34 19.31 7.14
C ALA A 873 34.28 17.81 6.79
N SER A 874 34.63 16.92 7.72
CA SER A 874 34.55 15.47 7.50
C SER A 874 34.52 14.66 8.80
N VAL A 875 34.02 13.43 8.70
CA VAL A 875 34.06 12.40 9.75
C VAL A 875 34.87 11.21 9.23
N ALA A 876 35.77 10.67 10.04
CA ALA A 876 36.54 9.47 9.68
C ALA A 876 35.66 8.21 9.77
N PRO A 877 35.63 7.34 8.73
CA PRO A 877 34.95 6.06 8.80
C PRO A 877 35.67 5.08 9.73
N VAL A 878 34.95 4.07 10.20
CA VAL A 878 35.53 2.96 10.98
C VAL A 878 36.36 2.07 10.05
N GLU A 879 37.61 1.80 10.43
CA GLU A 879 38.53 1.01 9.60
C GLU A 879 38.13 -0.48 9.52
N GLY A 880 37.63 -0.89 8.35
CA GLY A 880 37.40 -2.29 7.98
C GLY A 880 36.09 -2.90 8.46
N THR A 881 35.85 -4.16 8.06
CA THR A 881 34.57 -4.85 8.29
C THR A 881 34.44 -5.42 9.71
N VAL A 882 33.55 -4.84 10.50
CA VAL A 882 33.22 -5.27 11.88
C VAL A 882 32.28 -6.48 11.84
N GLY A 883 32.86 -7.68 11.81
CA GLY A 883 32.11 -8.93 11.89
C GLY A 883 31.49 -9.16 13.28
N PHE A 884 30.26 -9.69 13.31
CA PHE A 884 29.53 -10.10 14.52
C PHE A 884 28.78 -11.43 14.32
N LEU A 885 28.28 -12.05 15.38
CA LEU A 885 27.53 -13.32 15.28
C LEU A 885 26.02 -13.06 15.20
N ALA A 886 25.29 -13.90 14.46
CA ALA A 886 23.82 -13.93 14.51
C ALA A 886 23.31 -14.09 15.96
N GLY A 887 22.28 -13.33 16.34
CA GLY A 887 21.82 -13.22 17.74
C GLY A 887 22.72 -12.36 18.65
N THR A 888 23.63 -11.55 18.09
CA THR A 888 24.43 -10.54 18.80
C THR A 888 24.49 -9.24 18.01
N THR A 889 25.00 -8.16 18.61
CA THR A 889 25.22 -6.86 17.93
C THR A 889 26.71 -6.60 17.65
N PRO A 890 27.05 -5.88 16.56
CA PRO A 890 28.42 -5.46 16.28
C PRO A 890 28.95 -4.48 17.32
N THR A 891 30.19 -4.70 17.79
CA THR A 891 30.87 -3.79 18.70
C THR A 891 31.51 -2.63 17.92
N LEU A 892 30.70 -1.61 17.65
CA LEU A 892 31.10 -0.36 17.00
C LEU A 892 31.72 0.62 18.03
N PRO A 893 32.51 1.63 17.61
CA PRO A 893 33.12 2.60 18.52
C PRO A 893 32.14 3.67 18.98
N ASP A 894 32.16 4.00 20.27
CA ASP A 894 31.30 5.04 20.90
C ASP A 894 31.62 6.48 20.43
N THR A 895 32.70 6.68 19.66
CA THR A 895 33.24 7.99 19.26
C THR A 895 33.87 7.95 17.86
N ALA A 896 33.79 9.05 17.10
CA ALA A 896 34.48 9.23 15.82
C ALA A 896 35.47 10.42 15.87
N THR A 897 36.49 10.37 15.00
CA THR A 897 37.36 11.52 14.74
C THR A 897 36.72 12.39 13.67
N VAL A 898 36.60 13.68 13.94
CA VAL A 898 36.08 14.67 12.99
C VAL A 898 37.18 15.67 12.61
N THR A 899 37.10 16.20 11.39
CA THR A 899 37.97 17.28 10.90
C THR A 899 37.14 18.55 10.73
N LEU A 900 37.62 19.67 11.23
CA LEU A 900 36.94 20.98 11.11
C LEU A 900 37.42 21.73 9.86
N ASN A 901 36.66 22.73 9.41
CA ASN A 901 36.99 23.59 8.26
C ASN A 901 38.40 24.22 8.33
N ASN A 902 38.91 24.49 9.54
CA ASN A 902 40.27 24.99 9.76
C ASN A 902 41.40 23.92 9.65
N GLY A 903 41.06 22.66 9.35
CA GLY A 903 42.01 21.54 9.23
C GLY A 903 42.47 20.93 10.56
N THR A 904 41.95 21.38 11.71
CA THR A 904 42.17 20.69 13.00
C THR A 904 41.23 19.50 13.16
N THR A 905 41.58 18.57 14.04
CA THR A 905 40.79 17.37 14.33
C THR A 905 40.45 17.27 15.81
N GLU A 906 39.28 16.73 16.10
CA GLU A 906 38.79 16.43 17.45
C GLU A 906 38.01 15.12 17.47
N THR A 907 37.60 14.66 18.65
CA THR A 907 36.84 13.42 18.83
C THR A 907 35.47 13.77 19.39
N ARG A 908 34.41 13.20 18.81
CA ARG A 908 33.01 13.43 19.20
C ARG A 908 32.27 12.11 19.40
N ASP A 909 31.24 12.13 20.25
CA ASP A 909 30.42 10.96 20.56
C ASP A 909 29.57 10.54 19.35
N VAL A 910 29.28 9.23 19.24
CA VAL A 910 28.53 8.62 18.13
C VAL A 910 27.37 7.77 18.66
N THR A 911 26.18 7.99 18.11
CA THR A 911 25.03 7.09 18.30
C THR A 911 24.78 6.33 17.00
N TRP A 912 24.97 5.02 17.00
CA TRP A 912 24.79 4.17 15.83
C TRP A 912 23.32 3.76 15.65
N HIS A 913 22.83 3.84 14.41
CA HIS A 913 21.44 3.58 14.04
C HIS A 913 21.37 2.47 12.99
N TYR A 914 21.00 1.27 13.42
CA TYR A 914 20.83 0.09 12.58
C TYR A 914 20.01 -0.97 13.33
N ASP A 915 19.30 -1.82 12.60
CA ASP A 915 18.80 -3.08 13.14
C ASP A 915 19.79 -4.22 12.83
N ALA A 916 20.17 -4.98 13.86
CA ALA A 916 21.07 -6.12 13.73
C ALA A 916 20.42 -7.34 13.06
N ASP A 917 19.08 -7.43 13.06
CA ASP A 917 18.36 -8.55 12.48
C ASP A 917 18.06 -8.43 10.98
N SER A 918 17.85 -7.21 10.48
CA SER A 918 17.82 -6.86 9.05
C SER A 918 19.10 -7.19 8.26
N ILE A 919 20.26 -7.28 8.93
CA ILE A 919 21.54 -7.53 8.27
C ILE A 919 21.62 -8.98 7.78
N VAL A 920 21.76 -9.16 6.47
CA VAL A 920 21.86 -10.48 5.82
C VAL A 920 23.21 -11.13 6.12
N GLU A 921 23.23 -12.44 6.36
CA GLU A 921 24.45 -13.18 6.71
C GLU A 921 25.48 -13.19 5.58
N PHE A 922 26.76 -13.05 5.93
CA PHE A 922 27.94 -12.90 5.06
C PHE A 922 27.99 -11.64 4.18
N HIS A 923 26.89 -10.94 3.93
CA HIS A 923 26.91 -9.65 3.25
C HIS A 923 27.60 -8.59 4.13
N PRO A 924 28.56 -7.81 3.59
CA PRO A 924 29.00 -6.58 4.23
C PRO A 924 27.93 -5.49 4.06
N THR A 925 27.50 -4.87 5.15
CA THR A 925 26.46 -3.84 5.16
C THR A 925 27.02 -2.54 5.70
N GLU A 926 26.77 -1.41 5.04
CA GLU A 926 27.05 -0.09 5.59
C GLU A 926 26.00 0.25 6.66
N VAL A 927 26.46 0.61 7.85
CA VAL A 927 25.63 1.19 8.92
C VAL A 927 26.15 2.58 9.28
N ARG A 928 25.25 3.44 9.73
CA ARG A 928 25.54 4.86 9.99
C ARG A 928 25.24 5.23 11.44
N GLY A 929 25.90 6.26 11.94
CA GLY A 929 25.64 6.83 13.25
C GLY A 929 25.62 8.35 13.20
N SER A 930 24.74 8.95 13.99
CA SER A 930 24.76 10.40 14.25
C SER A 930 26.00 10.75 15.07
N VAL A 931 26.68 11.82 14.68
CA VAL A 931 27.84 12.36 15.39
C VAL A 931 27.42 13.63 16.12
N GLU A 932 27.94 13.87 17.33
CA GLU A 932 27.60 15.08 18.09
C GLU A 932 27.85 16.36 17.28
N GLY A 933 26.81 17.19 17.10
CA GLY A 933 26.93 18.50 16.45
C GLY A 933 27.34 18.49 14.98
N THR A 934 27.00 17.44 14.20
CA THR A 934 27.05 17.46 12.73
C THR A 934 26.03 16.48 12.12
N THR A 935 25.51 16.79 10.93
CA THR A 935 24.70 15.86 10.11
C THR A 935 25.54 14.83 9.36
N LEU A 936 26.87 15.01 9.30
CA LEU A 936 27.77 14.06 8.64
C LEU A 936 27.83 12.74 9.44
N PRO A 937 27.47 11.59 8.84
CA PRO A 937 27.44 10.33 9.57
C PRO A 937 28.83 9.83 9.93
N ALA A 938 28.95 9.19 11.09
CA ALA A 938 29.93 8.13 11.27
C ALA A 938 29.49 6.93 10.42
N VAL A 939 30.43 6.29 9.73
CA VAL A 939 30.14 5.18 8.81
C VAL A 939 30.99 3.96 9.20
N ALA A 940 30.36 2.79 9.26
CA ALA A 940 31.04 1.52 9.49
C ALA A 940 30.49 0.44 8.56
N THR A 941 31.34 -0.50 8.13
CA THR A 941 30.89 -1.72 7.47
C THR A 941 30.79 -2.83 8.50
N VAL A 942 29.62 -3.43 8.64
CA VAL A 942 29.36 -4.58 9.53
C VAL A 942 29.08 -5.84 8.73
N GLN A 943 29.20 -7.02 9.34
CA GLN A 943 28.95 -8.29 8.65
C GLN A 943 28.45 -9.34 9.66
N LYS A 944 27.24 -9.88 9.43
CA LYS A 944 26.63 -10.92 10.27
C LYS A 944 27.17 -12.29 9.87
N ILE A 945 27.63 -13.08 10.83
CA ILE A 945 28.17 -14.42 10.64
C ILE A 945 27.29 -15.43 11.41
N PRO A 946 26.90 -16.58 10.83
CA PRO A 946 26.08 -17.57 11.52
C PRO A 946 26.74 -18.13 12.79
N ALA A 947 25.93 -18.41 13.80
CA ALA A 947 26.32 -19.30 14.89
C ALA A 947 26.40 -20.75 14.40
N GLY A 948 27.19 -21.61 15.08
CA GLY A 948 27.31 -23.04 14.71
C GLY A 948 28.00 -23.35 13.37
N LEU A 949 28.65 -22.34 12.78
CA LEU A 949 29.31 -22.39 11.48
C LEU A 949 30.47 -23.42 11.44
N GLY A 950 30.28 -24.51 10.69
CA GLY A 950 31.22 -25.63 10.57
C GLY A 950 32.19 -25.50 9.39
N TYR A 951 31.76 -24.91 8.28
CA TYR A 951 32.60 -24.50 7.16
C TYR A 951 32.19 -23.11 6.68
N PHE A 952 33.16 -22.30 6.27
CA PHE A 952 32.93 -21.14 5.41
C PHE A 952 34.07 -21.01 4.39
N ILE A 953 33.76 -21.33 3.15
CA ILE A 953 34.67 -21.32 2.01
C ILE A 953 34.38 -20.06 1.19
N ASP A 954 35.33 -19.13 1.18
CA ASP A 954 35.29 -17.91 0.37
C ASP A 954 35.99 -18.23 -0.96
N VAL A 955 35.19 -18.63 -1.96
CA VAL A 955 35.70 -19.30 -3.16
C VAL A 955 36.51 -18.32 -3.98
N ASN A 956 37.77 -18.68 -4.26
CA ASN A 956 38.74 -17.76 -4.89
C ASN A 956 39.01 -16.44 -4.09
N GLY A 957 38.59 -16.36 -2.82
CA GLY A 957 38.82 -15.22 -1.92
C GLY A 957 40.26 -15.04 -1.41
N GLY A 958 41.15 -16.00 -1.68
CA GLY A 958 42.59 -15.90 -1.40
C GLY A 958 42.97 -15.96 0.09
N GLU A 959 44.26 -15.82 0.40
CA GLU A 959 44.78 -16.01 1.76
C GLU A 959 44.37 -14.90 2.76
N ASN A 960 43.93 -13.74 2.26
CA ASN A 960 43.62 -12.55 3.04
C ASN A 960 42.11 -12.23 3.15
N SER A 961 41.21 -13.15 2.75
CA SER A 961 39.75 -12.94 2.82
C SER A 961 39.31 -12.37 4.19
N PRO A 962 38.73 -11.14 4.22
CA PRO A 962 38.24 -10.54 5.46
C PRO A 962 37.05 -11.29 6.06
N THR A 963 36.16 -11.81 5.23
CA THR A 963 35.00 -12.60 5.68
C THR A 963 35.44 -13.90 6.36
N TYR A 964 36.36 -14.64 5.76
CA TYR A 964 36.91 -15.85 6.37
C TYR A 964 37.71 -15.52 7.65
N ALA A 965 38.46 -14.42 7.68
CA ALA A 965 39.15 -13.96 8.88
C ALA A 965 38.17 -13.60 10.02
N ASN A 966 37.07 -12.90 9.71
CA ASN A 966 35.99 -12.59 10.66
C ASN A 966 35.31 -13.87 11.16
N ALA A 967 34.89 -14.76 10.26
CA ALA A 967 34.26 -16.03 10.61
C ALA A 967 35.17 -16.88 11.52
N LYS A 968 36.45 -17.02 11.19
CA LYS A 968 37.45 -17.75 11.98
C LYS A 968 37.68 -17.13 13.36
N LYS A 969 37.70 -15.81 13.46
CA LYS A 969 37.85 -15.04 14.71
C LYS A 969 36.64 -15.20 15.63
N LEU A 970 35.43 -15.07 15.09
CA LEU A 970 34.16 -15.10 15.83
C LEU A 970 33.80 -16.51 16.31
N THR A 971 34.00 -17.53 15.46
CA THR A 971 33.89 -18.95 15.83
C THR A 971 35.01 -19.43 16.76
N LYS A 972 35.95 -18.55 17.15
CA LYS A 972 37.12 -18.87 18.00
C LYS A 972 38.01 -19.99 17.43
N GLY A 973 38.04 -20.12 16.10
CA GLY A 973 38.75 -21.18 15.38
C GLY A 973 37.94 -22.47 15.17
N GLY A 974 36.61 -22.44 15.37
CA GLY A 974 35.72 -23.59 15.17
C GLY A 974 35.47 -24.03 13.73
N LEU A 975 35.94 -23.26 12.73
CA LEU A 975 35.85 -23.65 11.31
C LEU A 975 36.67 -24.91 11.01
N THR A 976 36.06 -25.86 10.31
CA THR A 976 36.70 -27.11 9.85
C THR A 976 37.74 -26.83 8.76
N ASN A 977 37.51 -25.81 7.92
CA ASN A 977 38.49 -25.39 6.91
C ASN A 977 39.58 -24.49 7.51
N ALA A 978 40.84 -24.87 7.29
CA ALA A 978 42.01 -24.12 7.77
C ALA A 978 42.38 -22.89 6.92
N LYS A 979 41.85 -22.79 5.69
CA LYS A 979 42.03 -21.70 4.71
C LYS A 979 40.68 -21.22 4.17
N ALA A 980 40.65 -20.03 3.58
CA ALA A 980 39.48 -19.49 2.86
C ALA A 980 39.02 -20.41 1.72
N ASP A 981 39.94 -20.85 0.85
CA ASP A 981 39.69 -21.82 -0.23
C ASP A 981 40.97 -22.65 -0.53
N GLN A 982 40.80 -23.79 -1.19
CA GLN A 982 41.85 -24.61 -1.79
C GLN A 982 41.25 -25.62 -2.79
N ALA A 983 42.08 -26.11 -3.73
CA ALA A 983 41.79 -27.35 -4.45
C ALA A 983 41.62 -28.53 -3.47
N PHE A 984 40.75 -29.49 -3.81
CA PHE A 984 40.44 -30.64 -2.96
C PHE A 984 41.71 -31.42 -2.56
N ASP A 985 41.94 -31.51 -1.25
CA ASP A 985 43.00 -32.30 -0.65
C ASP A 985 42.40 -33.40 0.24
N GLU A 986 42.85 -34.64 0.02
CA GLU A 986 42.31 -35.83 0.67
C GLU A 986 42.68 -35.92 2.16
N ALA A 987 43.80 -35.33 2.58
CA ALA A 987 44.22 -35.29 3.98
C ALA A 987 43.51 -34.17 4.78
N ALA A 988 43.15 -33.07 4.12
CA ALA A 988 42.28 -32.03 4.67
C ALA A 988 40.80 -32.43 4.65
N GLY A 989 40.39 -33.33 3.75
CA GLY A 989 39.01 -33.80 3.59
C GLY A 989 38.07 -32.77 2.94
N TRP A 990 38.59 -31.69 2.34
CA TRP A 990 37.77 -30.66 1.69
C TRP A 990 38.50 -29.87 0.60
N GLY A 991 37.71 -29.26 -0.29
CA GLY A 991 38.16 -28.27 -1.28
C GLY A 991 37.46 -28.38 -2.63
N ASN A 992 37.87 -27.53 -3.57
CA ASN A 992 37.35 -27.45 -4.93
C ASN A 992 37.73 -28.71 -5.74
N ALA A 993 36.74 -29.42 -6.28
CA ALA A 993 36.89 -30.64 -7.07
C ALA A 993 36.57 -30.43 -8.57
N SER A 994 36.31 -29.18 -8.99
CA SER A 994 35.97 -28.80 -10.37
C SER A 994 37.12 -29.05 -11.35
N VAL A 995 36.82 -29.62 -12.52
CA VAL A 995 37.84 -30.00 -13.53
C VAL A 995 38.10 -28.90 -14.57
N ASN A 996 37.08 -28.12 -14.92
CA ASN A 996 37.11 -27.13 -16.00
C ASN A 996 36.43 -25.84 -15.55
N TYR A 997 37.12 -25.06 -14.73
CA TYR A 997 36.62 -23.80 -14.17
C TYR A 997 37.57 -22.63 -14.43
N GLY A 998 37.03 -21.43 -14.43
CA GLY A 998 37.75 -20.17 -14.33
C GLY A 998 37.49 -19.47 -13.01
N THR A 999 38.19 -18.36 -12.80
CA THR A 999 38.28 -17.59 -11.56
C THR A 999 38.01 -16.13 -11.92
N GLU A 1000 37.09 -15.47 -11.24
CA GLU A 1000 36.79 -14.05 -11.44
C GLU A 1000 37.04 -13.27 -10.15
N ASN A 1001 37.72 -12.12 -10.29
CA ASN A 1001 38.37 -11.36 -9.21
C ASN A 1001 39.28 -12.21 -8.28
N THR A 1002 39.86 -11.61 -7.25
CA THR A 1002 40.56 -12.31 -6.15
C THR A 1002 40.64 -11.39 -4.92
N GLY A 1003 40.28 -11.88 -3.74
CA GLY A 1003 40.59 -11.19 -2.47
C GLY A 1003 39.84 -9.88 -2.22
N SER A 1004 38.55 -9.81 -2.57
CA SER A 1004 37.69 -8.70 -2.11
C SER A 1004 37.42 -8.82 -0.59
N ALA A 1005 36.87 -7.74 -0.02
CA ALA A 1005 36.29 -7.75 1.33
C ALA A 1005 34.87 -8.36 1.35
N ASP A 1006 34.18 -8.33 0.22
CA ASP A 1006 32.86 -8.94 0.03
C ASP A 1006 33.01 -10.33 -0.62
N PRO A 1007 32.48 -11.41 -0.01
CA PRO A 1007 32.68 -12.76 -0.51
C PRO A 1007 31.88 -13.08 -1.78
N PHE A 1008 31.00 -12.19 -2.25
CA PHE A 1008 30.31 -12.33 -3.52
C PHE A 1008 31.11 -11.80 -4.71
N ASP A 1009 32.02 -10.84 -4.48
CA ASP A 1009 32.79 -10.19 -5.55
C ASP A 1009 33.82 -11.11 -6.20
N SER A 1010 34.38 -12.06 -5.46
CA SER A 1010 35.27 -13.12 -5.98
C SER A 1010 34.53 -14.45 -6.11
N GLY A 1011 34.97 -15.27 -7.06
CA GLY A 1011 34.40 -16.60 -7.23
C GLY A 1011 35.01 -17.39 -8.40
N ILE A 1012 34.32 -18.47 -8.76
CA ILE A 1012 34.64 -19.31 -9.92
C ILE A 1012 33.44 -19.48 -10.85
N TYR A 1013 33.72 -19.83 -12.10
CA TYR A 1013 32.72 -20.11 -13.13
C TYR A 1013 33.06 -21.37 -13.92
N ALA A 1014 32.07 -22.17 -14.30
CA ALA A 1014 32.29 -23.37 -15.10
C ALA A 1014 32.68 -23.04 -16.55
N GLY A 1015 33.31 -23.99 -17.24
CA GLY A 1015 33.36 -23.99 -18.70
C GLY A 1015 34.39 -23.05 -19.33
N LYS A 1016 35.47 -22.69 -18.63
CA LYS A 1016 36.57 -21.81 -19.09
C LYS A 1016 37.07 -22.09 -20.51
N ASN A 1017 37.02 -23.34 -20.94
CA ASN A 1017 37.40 -23.78 -22.29
C ASN A 1017 36.28 -23.63 -23.37
N GLY A 1018 35.24 -22.84 -23.12
CA GLY A 1018 34.14 -22.60 -24.06
C GLY A 1018 33.18 -23.79 -24.22
N LYS A 1019 32.95 -24.55 -23.14
CA LYS A 1019 32.04 -25.71 -23.12
C LYS A 1019 31.21 -25.70 -21.85
N ALA A 1020 29.93 -26.10 -21.96
CA ALA A 1020 29.10 -26.39 -20.79
C ALA A 1020 29.77 -27.48 -19.93
N ASP A 1021 29.89 -27.19 -18.63
CA ASP A 1021 30.59 -28.02 -17.65
C ASP A 1021 30.02 -27.73 -16.24
N GLN A 1022 30.48 -28.45 -15.23
CA GLN A 1022 29.98 -28.35 -13.85
C GLN A 1022 31.04 -27.80 -12.87
N LEU A 1023 30.57 -27.16 -11.81
CA LEU A 1023 31.40 -26.87 -10.62
C LEU A 1023 31.13 -27.95 -9.58
N SER A 1024 32.15 -28.29 -8.78
CA SER A 1024 31.96 -29.18 -7.62
C SER A 1024 32.93 -28.89 -6.49
N TYR A 1025 32.46 -29.12 -5.26
CA TYR A 1025 33.22 -29.03 -4.03
C TYR A 1025 33.03 -30.31 -3.22
N LYS A 1026 34.03 -30.66 -2.42
CA LYS A 1026 33.95 -31.76 -1.44
C LYS A 1026 34.11 -31.22 -0.04
N LEU A 1027 33.30 -31.72 0.90
CA LEU A 1027 33.30 -31.39 2.32
C LEU A 1027 33.21 -32.67 3.14
N THR A 1028 33.93 -32.78 4.26
CA THR A 1028 33.76 -33.90 5.19
C THR A 1028 32.81 -33.49 6.30
N LEU A 1029 31.57 -33.99 6.27
CA LEU A 1029 30.54 -33.65 7.24
C LEU A 1029 30.36 -34.78 8.27
N ALA A 1030 30.39 -34.43 9.55
CA ALA A 1030 30.09 -35.34 10.66
C ALA A 1030 28.60 -35.71 10.71
N PRO A 1031 28.18 -36.81 11.38
CA PRO A 1031 26.78 -37.18 11.54
C PRO A 1031 25.86 -36.06 12.06
N GLY A 1032 24.60 -36.10 11.65
CA GLY A 1032 23.55 -35.12 11.98
C GLY A 1032 23.13 -34.26 10.79
N THR A 1033 22.23 -33.31 11.06
CA THR A 1033 21.67 -32.41 10.06
C THR A 1033 22.53 -31.16 9.89
N HIS A 1034 22.82 -30.79 8.64
CA HIS A 1034 23.56 -29.56 8.29
C HIS A 1034 22.75 -28.74 7.30
N THR A 1035 22.55 -27.46 7.60
CA THR A 1035 22.17 -26.48 6.58
C THR A 1035 23.41 -26.14 5.76
N VAL A 1036 23.28 -26.14 4.43
CA VAL A 1036 24.34 -25.79 3.49
C VAL A 1036 23.85 -24.65 2.62
N THR A 1037 24.57 -23.53 2.63
CA THR A 1037 24.21 -22.32 1.89
C THR A 1037 25.31 -21.98 0.89
N LEU A 1038 24.92 -21.58 -0.31
CA LEU A 1038 25.83 -21.19 -1.38
C LEU A 1038 25.53 -19.74 -1.79
N GLY A 1039 26.58 -18.94 -1.98
CA GLY A 1039 26.50 -17.56 -2.44
C GLY A 1039 26.87 -17.41 -3.92
N PHE A 1040 26.14 -16.56 -4.62
CA PHE A 1040 26.18 -16.41 -6.08
C PHE A 1040 26.14 -14.94 -6.51
N HIS A 1041 26.90 -14.63 -7.56
CA HIS A 1041 26.88 -13.36 -8.28
C HIS A 1041 27.43 -13.58 -9.69
N ASP A 1042 26.79 -13.03 -10.73
CA ASP A 1042 27.30 -13.05 -12.10
C ASP A 1042 27.93 -11.71 -12.51
N TRP A 1043 29.25 -11.73 -12.73
CA TRP A 1043 30.06 -10.58 -13.11
C TRP A 1043 29.83 -10.06 -14.55
N TRP A 1044 28.99 -10.72 -15.35
CA TRP A 1044 28.74 -10.41 -16.76
C TRP A 1044 27.27 -10.07 -17.06
N ASN A 1045 26.45 -9.88 -16.02
CA ASN A 1045 25.02 -9.59 -16.11
C ASN A 1045 24.20 -10.64 -16.91
N GLN A 1046 24.57 -11.91 -16.80
CA GLN A 1046 23.90 -13.04 -17.42
C GLN A 1046 22.95 -13.74 -16.43
N SER A 1047 21.79 -14.18 -16.94
CA SER A 1047 20.89 -15.06 -16.19
C SER A 1047 21.34 -16.53 -16.30
N ARG A 1048 21.46 -17.21 -15.17
CA ARG A 1048 21.94 -18.60 -15.06
C ARG A 1048 21.05 -19.44 -14.14
N PRO A 1049 20.04 -20.15 -14.68
CA PRO A 1049 19.40 -21.24 -13.97
C PRO A 1049 20.48 -22.22 -13.49
N THR A 1050 20.51 -22.49 -12.19
CA THR A 1050 21.58 -23.24 -11.51
C THR A 1050 20.94 -24.23 -10.55
N THR A 1051 21.20 -25.52 -10.77
CA THR A 1051 20.77 -26.61 -9.88
C THR A 1051 21.96 -27.08 -9.07
N VAL A 1052 21.79 -27.20 -7.75
CA VAL A 1052 22.79 -27.70 -6.81
C VAL A 1052 22.36 -29.08 -6.32
N THR A 1053 23.26 -30.06 -6.44
CA THR A 1053 23.03 -31.46 -6.04
C THR A 1053 24.12 -31.93 -5.08
N TYR A 1054 23.89 -33.03 -4.37
CA TYR A 1054 24.90 -33.67 -3.52
C TYR A 1054 24.89 -35.20 -3.60
N GLN A 1055 26.04 -35.80 -3.34
CA GLN A 1055 26.25 -37.25 -3.15
C GLN A 1055 27.14 -37.49 -1.92
N MET A 1056 26.94 -38.60 -1.21
CA MET A 1056 27.79 -39.01 -0.08
C MET A 1056 28.75 -40.13 -0.50
N ASP A 1057 30.03 -40.00 -0.14
CA ASP A 1057 31.11 -40.97 -0.39
C ASP A 1057 31.27 -41.40 -1.88
N GLY A 1058 30.67 -40.65 -2.81
CA GLY A 1058 30.61 -41.02 -4.24
C GLY A 1058 29.65 -42.18 -4.55
N MET A 1059 28.67 -42.46 -3.69
CA MET A 1059 27.71 -43.56 -3.83
C MET A 1059 26.26 -43.06 -3.96
N GLY A 1060 25.46 -43.77 -4.76
CA GLY A 1060 24.05 -43.44 -5.02
C GLY A 1060 23.85 -42.36 -6.10
N GLU A 1061 22.60 -42.14 -6.49
CA GLU A 1061 22.24 -41.05 -7.40
C GLU A 1061 22.35 -39.68 -6.69
N PRO A 1062 22.63 -38.57 -7.41
CA PRO A 1062 22.64 -37.24 -6.81
C PRO A 1062 21.25 -36.82 -6.30
N ALA A 1063 21.18 -36.35 -5.06
CA ALA A 1063 20.00 -35.69 -4.52
C ALA A 1063 20.07 -34.18 -4.79
N GLU A 1064 18.94 -33.52 -5.09
CA GLU A 1064 18.90 -32.07 -5.15
C GLU A 1064 19.09 -31.48 -3.74
N LEU A 1065 19.88 -30.41 -3.66
CA LEU A 1065 20.10 -29.62 -2.44
C LEU A 1065 19.25 -28.34 -2.48
N THR A 1066 19.30 -27.63 -3.60
CA THR A 1066 18.56 -26.39 -3.88
C THR A 1066 18.75 -26.03 -5.36
N SER A 1067 17.87 -25.21 -5.92
CA SER A 1067 18.04 -24.56 -7.22
C SER A 1067 17.74 -23.06 -7.15
N THR A 1068 18.29 -22.27 -8.07
CA THR A 1068 18.08 -20.82 -8.16
C THR A 1068 18.38 -20.30 -9.58
N THR A 1069 18.03 -19.05 -9.89
CA THR A 1069 18.47 -18.35 -11.10
C THR A 1069 19.44 -17.23 -10.71
N VAL A 1070 20.73 -17.45 -10.94
CA VAL A 1070 21.77 -16.45 -10.63
C VAL A 1070 21.74 -15.33 -11.67
N THR A 1071 21.92 -14.10 -11.22
CA THR A 1071 22.07 -12.90 -12.05
C THR A 1071 23.21 -12.03 -11.51
N SER A 1072 23.32 -10.78 -11.96
CA SER A 1072 24.20 -9.78 -11.34
C SER A 1072 23.82 -9.43 -9.88
N ALA A 1073 22.63 -9.82 -9.40
CA ALA A 1073 22.27 -9.68 -8.00
C ALA A 1073 23.05 -10.65 -7.10
N LYS A 1074 23.61 -10.14 -6.00
CA LYS A 1074 24.26 -10.94 -4.95
C LYS A 1074 23.18 -11.74 -4.21
N THR A 1075 23.14 -13.04 -4.44
CA THR A 1075 22.04 -13.93 -4.04
C THR A 1075 22.57 -15.20 -3.38
N SER A 1076 21.82 -15.79 -2.44
CA SER A 1076 22.18 -17.08 -1.85
C SER A 1076 21.04 -18.09 -1.97
N ALA A 1077 21.38 -19.37 -1.93
CA ALA A 1077 20.41 -20.47 -1.87
C ALA A 1077 20.86 -21.51 -0.84
N SER A 1078 19.90 -22.08 -0.12
CA SER A 1078 20.15 -22.96 1.03
C SER A 1078 19.40 -24.28 0.90
N GLY A 1079 20.07 -25.37 1.26
CA GLY A 1079 19.48 -26.71 1.38
C GLY A 1079 19.89 -27.40 2.68
N THR A 1080 19.34 -28.58 2.94
CA THR A 1080 19.65 -29.37 4.14
C THR A 1080 20.19 -30.76 3.78
N ILE A 1081 21.30 -31.16 4.41
CA ILE A 1081 21.93 -32.47 4.25
C ILE A 1081 21.88 -33.21 5.59
N VAL A 1082 21.28 -34.40 5.60
CA VAL A 1082 21.23 -35.27 6.79
C VAL A 1082 22.28 -36.36 6.65
N VAL A 1083 23.38 -36.24 7.40
CA VAL A 1083 24.44 -37.25 7.47
C VAL A 1083 24.03 -38.33 8.49
N PRO A 1084 23.92 -39.62 8.11
CA PRO A 1084 23.54 -40.69 9.02
C PRO A 1084 24.51 -40.88 10.20
N ASP A 1085 24.02 -41.49 11.28
CA ASP A 1085 24.84 -41.90 12.43
C ASP A 1085 25.95 -42.88 12.01
N GLY A 1086 27.18 -42.62 12.47
CA GLY A 1086 28.36 -43.42 12.14
C GLY A 1086 29.62 -42.56 12.00
N ASP A 1087 30.50 -42.93 11.08
CA ASP A 1087 31.66 -42.11 10.71
C ASP A 1087 31.25 -40.90 9.81
N PRO A 1088 32.00 -39.79 9.83
CA PRO A 1088 31.83 -38.66 8.92
C PRO A 1088 31.87 -39.06 7.43
N ARG A 1089 31.13 -38.33 6.60
CA ARG A 1089 30.94 -38.62 5.17
C ARG A 1089 31.55 -37.54 4.29
N VAL A 1090 32.13 -37.94 3.16
CA VAL A 1090 32.64 -37.01 2.15
C VAL A 1090 31.48 -36.64 1.22
N VAL A 1091 30.87 -35.50 1.48
CA VAL A 1091 29.80 -34.94 0.66
C VAL A 1091 30.41 -34.23 -0.54
N THR A 1092 30.06 -34.68 -1.75
CA THR A 1092 30.39 -33.97 -3.01
C THR A 1092 29.18 -33.15 -3.43
N ILE A 1093 29.31 -31.83 -3.38
CA ILE A 1093 28.32 -30.86 -3.87
C ILE A 1093 28.65 -30.56 -5.33
N THR A 1094 27.67 -30.64 -6.23
CA THR A 1094 27.84 -30.41 -7.68
C THR A 1094 26.79 -29.42 -8.20
N LEU A 1095 27.25 -28.39 -8.92
CA LEU A 1095 26.42 -27.34 -9.51
C LEU A 1095 26.38 -27.51 -11.03
N THR A 1096 25.20 -27.40 -11.64
CA THR A 1096 25.00 -27.46 -13.09
C THR A 1096 24.11 -26.32 -13.58
N SER A 1097 24.24 -25.95 -14.87
CA SER A 1097 23.34 -25.01 -15.56
C SER A 1097 22.77 -25.69 -16.81
N PRO A 1098 21.45 -25.94 -16.89
CA PRO A 1098 20.83 -26.68 -17.99
C PRO A 1098 20.82 -25.90 -19.32
N GLN A 1099 21.02 -24.58 -19.29
CA GLN A 1099 21.06 -23.74 -20.49
C GLN A 1099 22.46 -23.63 -21.11
N GLY A 1100 23.46 -24.37 -20.58
CA GLY A 1100 24.80 -24.45 -21.16
C GLY A 1100 25.68 -23.21 -20.96
N THR A 1101 25.18 -22.17 -20.27
CA THR A 1101 25.95 -20.98 -19.88
C THR A 1101 27.04 -21.30 -18.84
N GLY A 1102 26.89 -22.40 -18.09
CA GLY A 1102 27.76 -22.80 -16.99
C GLY A 1102 27.42 -22.06 -15.69
N PRO A 1103 27.38 -22.73 -14.52
CA PRO A 1103 27.13 -22.07 -13.24
C PRO A 1103 28.33 -21.25 -12.75
N VAL A 1104 28.06 -20.33 -11.83
CA VAL A 1104 29.03 -19.54 -11.06
C VAL A 1104 28.89 -19.87 -9.56
N LEU A 1105 29.90 -19.53 -8.76
CA LEU A 1105 29.89 -19.72 -7.30
C LEU A 1105 30.89 -18.79 -6.62
N SER A 1106 30.45 -18.07 -5.59
CA SER A 1106 31.27 -17.09 -4.84
C SER A 1106 31.63 -17.57 -3.43
N TRP A 1107 30.74 -18.27 -2.72
CA TRP A 1107 31.06 -18.88 -1.42
C TRP A 1107 30.19 -20.09 -1.07
N ILE A 1108 30.65 -20.92 -0.12
CA ILE A 1108 29.88 -22.02 0.50
C ILE A 1108 29.99 -21.91 2.02
N SER A 1109 28.87 -21.98 2.74
CA SER A 1109 28.84 -22.17 4.19
C SER A 1109 28.15 -23.49 4.57
N THR A 1110 28.48 -24.01 5.76
CA THR A 1110 27.70 -25.07 6.40
C THR A 1110 27.51 -24.75 7.87
N VAL A 1111 26.29 -24.94 8.37
CA VAL A 1111 25.92 -24.82 9.79
C VAL A 1111 25.35 -26.15 10.23
N LYS A 1112 25.99 -26.79 11.21
CA LYS A 1112 25.42 -28.00 11.80
C LYS A 1112 24.27 -27.60 12.70
N GLN A 1113 23.07 -28.12 12.44
CA GLN A 1113 21.92 -27.88 13.29
C GLN A 1113 22.13 -28.59 14.64
N GLU A 1114 22.15 -27.82 15.73
CA GLU A 1114 22.03 -28.42 17.05
C GLU A 1114 20.64 -29.03 17.22
N LYS A 1115 20.58 -30.21 17.83
CA LYS A 1115 19.32 -30.92 18.03
C LYS A 1115 18.53 -30.22 19.13
N GLN A 1116 17.68 -29.27 18.72
CA GLN A 1116 16.82 -28.49 19.61
C GLN A 1116 16.16 -29.39 20.66
N PRO A 1117 16.35 -29.12 21.96
CA PRO A 1117 15.80 -29.96 23.00
C PRO A 1117 14.28 -29.77 23.00
N THR A 1118 13.53 -30.86 22.87
CA THR A 1118 12.07 -30.86 22.87
C THR A 1118 11.53 -30.57 24.27
N PRO A 1119 10.46 -29.78 24.45
CA PRO A 1119 9.83 -29.63 25.76
C PRO A 1119 9.27 -30.98 26.24
N VAL A 1120 9.53 -31.33 27.51
CA VAL A 1120 9.17 -32.63 28.10
C VAL A 1120 8.13 -32.50 29.20
N SER A 1121 8.18 -31.43 29.99
CA SER A 1121 7.21 -31.18 31.06
C SER A 1121 7.11 -29.71 31.41
N ALA A 1122 5.92 -29.28 31.82
CA ALA A 1122 5.68 -27.97 32.42
C ALA A 1122 5.57 -28.16 33.94
N LYS A 1123 6.15 -27.26 34.72
CA LYS A 1123 6.06 -27.27 36.19
C LYS A 1123 4.60 -27.03 36.60
N GLU A 1124 4.00 -27.99 37.30
CA GLU A 1124 2.63 -27.86 37.82
C GLU A 1124 2.52 -26.63 38.74
N VAL A 1125 1.49 -25.82 38.50
CA VAL A 1125 1.16 -24.64 39.29
C VAL A 1125 0.12 -25.02 40.34
N THR A 1126 0.20 -24.43 41.54
CA THR A 1126 -0.83 -24.59 42.57
C THR A 1126 -1.23 -23.22 43.12
N VAL A 1127 -2.52 -22.92 43.09
CA VAL A 1127 -3.09 -21.64 43.58
C VAL A 1127 -4.12 -21.94 44.65
N ASN A 1128 -4.13 -21.16 45.73
CA ASN A 1128 -5.17 -21.23 46.76
C ASN A 1128 -5.99 -19.94 46.74
N ALA A 1129 -7.32 -20.10 46.75
CA ALA A 1129 -8.26 -18.99 46.68
C ALA A 1129 -9.53 -19.29 47.51
N THR A 1130 -10.42 -18.31 47.57
CA THR A 1130 -11.73 -18.36 48.22
C THR A 1130 -12.80 -18.27 47.13
N VAL A 1131 -13.95 -18.94 47.31
CA VAL A 1131 -15.09 -18.75 46.40
C VAL A 1131 -15.50 -17.26 46.41
N GLY A 1132 -15.42 -16.61 45.25
CA GLY A 1132 -15.63 -15.17 45.08
C GLY A 1132 -14.35 -14.31 44.98
N ASP A 1133 -13.15 -14.90 45.08
CA ASP A 1133 -11.90 -14.23 44.67
C ASP A 1133 -11.84 -14.03 43.14
N ASP A 1134 -11.13 -12.98 42.69
CA ASP A 1134 -10.52 -13.00 41.36
C ASP A 1134 -9.38 -14.03 41.36
N VAL A 1135 -9.65 -15.21 40.80
CA VAL A 1135 -8.68 -16.30 40.63
C VAL A 1135 -7.83 -16.10 39.37
N ALA A 1136 -8.37 -15.45 38.34
CA ALA A 1136 -7.68 -15.22 37.08
C ALA A 1136 -6.44 -14.35 37.29
N ALA A 1137 -6.55 -13.28 38.09
CA ALA A 1137 -5.43 -12.44 38.51
C ALA A 1137 -4.40 -13.15 39.42
N LYS A 1138 -4.70 -14.36 39.92
CA LYS A 1138 -3.81 -15.17 40.78
C LYS A 1138 -3.08 -16.28 40.01
N LEU A 1139 -3.44 -16.54 38.76
CA LEU A 1139 -2.71 -17.47 37.89
C LEU A 1139 -1.44 -16.79 37.33
N PRO A 1140 -0.31 -17.51 37.24
CA PRO A 1140 0.95 -16.91 36.79
C PRO A 1140 0.95 -16.71 35.27
N LYS A 1141 1.50 -15.60 34.80
CA LYS A 1141 1.63 -15.31 33.34
C LYS A 1141 2.72 -16.13 32.63
N THR A 1142 3.58 -16.83 33.38
CA THR A 1142 4.61 -17.74 32.86
C THR A 1142 4.67 -19.04 33.65
N VAL A 1143 5.14 -20.12 33.01
CA VAL A 1143 5.41 -21.41 33.63
C VAL A 1143 6.77 -21.93 33.20
N THR A 1144 7.53 -22.48 34.15
CA THR A 1144 8.83 -23.13 33.89
C THR A 1144 8.62 -24.44 33.12
N VAL A 1145 9.09 -24.49 31.88
CA VAL A 1145 9.14 -25.68 31.03
C VAL A 1145 10.52 -26.32 31.14
N THR A 1146 10.57 -27.64 31.30
CA THR A 1146 11.79 -28.47 31.26
C THR A 1146 11.88 -29.20 29.93
N TYR A 1147 13.05 -29.14 29.29
CA TYR A 1147 13.31 -29.70 27.96
C TYR A 1147 14.16 -30.99 28.03
N SER A 1148 14.32 -31.70 26.91
CA SER A 1148 14.89 -33.07 26.88
C SER A 1148 16.40 -33.18 27.14
N ASP A 1149 17.10 -32.05 27.24
CA ASP A 1149 18.47 -31.93 27.75
C ASP A 1149 18.54 -31.67 29.28
N ASN A 1150 17.38 -31.52 29.94
CA ASN A 1150 17.18 -31.04 31.32
C ASN A 1150 17.43 -29.53 31.52
N SER A 1151 17.50 -28.73 30.45
CA SER A 1151 17.42 -27.27 30.57
C SER A 1151 16.00 -26.83 30.96
N THR A 1152 15.88 -25.60 31.47
CA THR A 1152 14.60 -25.01 31.88
C THR A 1152 14.46 -23.58 31.39
N LYS A 1153 13.29 -23.23 30.84
CA LYS A 1153 12.92 -21.86 30.42
C LYS A 1153 11.56 -21.52 30.99
N ASP A 1154 11.37 -20.29 31.48
CA ASP A 1154 10.02 -19.78 31.75
C ASP A 1154 9.38 -19.34 30.42
N VAL A 1155 8.18 -19.86 30.14
CA VAL A 1155 7.42 -19.65 28.90
C VAL A 1155 6.09 -18.99 29.24
N ALA A 1156 5.63 -18.03 28.44
CA ALA A 1156 4.34 -17.38 28.68
C ALA A 1156 3.18 -18.39 28.56
N VAL A 1157 2.15 -18.21 29.39
CA VAL A 1157 0.98 -19.09 29.43
C VAL A 1157 -0.32 -18.31 29.38
N THR A 1158 -1.19 -18.70 28.46
CA THR A 1158 -2.59 -18.28 28.41
C THR A 1158 -3.43 -19.41 29.00
N TRP A 1159 -4.04 -19.16 30.15
CA TRP A 1159 -4.88 -20.13 30.84
C TRP A 1159 -6.28 -20.22 30.21
N ASP A 1160 -6.83 -21.43 30.12
CA ASP A 1160 -8.17 -21.67 29.62
C ASP A 1160 -9.20 -20.92 30.50
N GLN A 1161 -10.23 -20.33 29.87
CA GLN A 1161 -11.23 -19.53 30.57
C GLN A 1161 -12.10 -20.42 31.48
N VAL A 1162 -12.27 -19.98 32.74
CA VAL A 1162 -13.09 -20.64 33.75
C VAL A 1162 -13.93 -19.58 34.46
N ASP A 1163 -15.25 -19.79 34.51
CA ASP A 1163 -16.12 -19.01 35.39
C ASP A 1163 -15.85 -19.43 36.85
N TRP A 1164 -15.00 -18.65 37.52
CA TRP A 1164 -14.62 -18.83 38.92
C TRP A 1164 -15.74 -18.48 39.91
N ALA A 1165 -16.77 -17.74 39.50
CA ALA A 1165 -17.86 -17.33 40.39
C ALA A 1165 -18.89 -18.45 40.61
N SER A 1166 -19.04 -19.39 39.66
CA SER A 1166 -19.90 -20.57 39.79
C SER A 1166 -19.19 -21.82 40.36
N GLN A 1167 -17.87 -21.80 40.53
CA GLN A 1167 -17.14 -22.98 41.04
C GLN A 1167 -17.44 -23.24 42.53
N PRO A 1168 -17.79 -24.48 42.92
CA PRO A 1168 -17.94 -24.85 44.32
C PRO A 1168 -16.58 -24.93 45.04
N ALA A 1169 -16.61 -24.84 46.37
CA ALA A 1169 -15.42 -25.10 47.18
C ALA A 1169 -14.89 -26.53 46.96
N GLY A 1170 -13.62 -26.65 46.61
CA GLY A 1170 -13.01 -27.87 46.07
C GLY A 1170 -11.73 -27.57 45.29
N THR A 1171 -11.23 -28.54 44.53
CA THR A 1171 -10.04 -28.37 43.69
C THR A 1171 -10.42 -28.46 42.21
N VAL A 1172 -10.01 -27.46 41.43
CA VAL A 1172 -10.25 -27.30 39.99
C VAL A 1172 -8.90 -27.26 39.28
N THR A 1173 -8.67 -28.14 38.30
CA THR A 1173 -7.47 -28.08 37.46
C THR A 1173 -7.81 -27.36 36.16
N VAL A 1174 -7.15 -26.24 35.91
CA VAL A 1174 -7.22 -25.49 34.64
C VAL A 1174 -5.96 -25.78 33.81
N LYS A 1175 -6.11 -25.82 32.49
CA LYS A 1175 -5.00 -25.97 31.54
C LYS A 1175 -4.56 -24.61 31.01
N GLY A 1176 -3.37 -24.54 30.43
CA GLY A 1176 -2.91 -23.35 29.72
C GLY A 1176 -2.11 -23.70 28.47
N THR A 1177 -2.30 -22.89 27.44
CA THR A 1177 -1.51 -22.93 26.20
C THR A 1177 -0.19 -22.18 26.42
N LEU A 1178 0.92 -22.77 25.97
CA LEU A 1178 2.27 -22.26 26.16
C LEU A 1178 2.76 -21.57 24.88
N GLU A 1179 3.28 -20.35 25.01
CA GLU A 1179 3.80 -19.58 23.88
C GLU A 1179 4.91 -20.35 23.14
N GLY A 1180 4.78 -20.45 21.80
CA GLY A 1180 5.71 -21.18 20.95
C GLY A 1180 5.72 -22.70 21.13
N ILE A 1181 4.81 -23.30 21.92
CA ILE A 1181 4.72 -24.74 22.14
C ILE A 1181 3.28 -25.21 21.82
N ALA A 1182 3.13 -25.97 20.74
CA ALA A 1182 1.82 -26.47 20.32
C ALA A 1182 1.16 -27.33 21.43
N PRO A 1183 -0.16 -27.16 21.71
CA PRO A 1183 -0.87 -27.92 22.75
C PRO A 1183 -0.84 -29.44 22.60
N SER A 1184 -0.56 -29.94 21.38
CA SER A 1184 -0.36 -31.37 21.07
C SER A 1184 0.99 -31.92 21.56
N VAL A 1185 1.95 -31.05 21.89
CA VAL A 1185 3.28 -31.41 22.41
C VAL A 1185 3.29 -31.30 23.94
N LEU A 1186 2.85 -30.17 24.49
CA LEU A 1186 2.80 -29.92 25.93
C LEU A 1186 1.80 -28.81 26.26
N GLN A 1187 1.10 -28.94 27.40
CA GLN A 1187 0.27 -27.89 27.98
C GLN A 1187 0.71 -27.60 29.42
N ALA A 1188 0.50 -26.37 29.89
CA ALA A 1188 0.58 -26.04 31.30
C ALA A 1188 -0.64 -26.58 32.07
N THR A 1189 -0.49 -26.80 33.36
CA THR A 1189 -1.59 -27.14 34.28
C THR A 1189 -1.46 -26.38 35.59
N ALA A 1190 -2.59 -25.85 36.08
CA ALA A 1190 -2.70 -25.19 37.38
C ALA A 1190 -3.82 -25.82 38.19
N THR A 1191 -3.46 -26.35 39.35
CA THR A 1191 -4.36 -26.96 40.32
C THR A 1191 -4.79 -25.88 41.32
N VAL A 1192 -5.98 -25.32 41.13
CA VAL A 1192 -6.57 -24.27 41.98
C VAL A 1192 -7.40 -24.91 43.08
N THR A 1193 -7.17 -24.56 44.34
CA THR A 1193 -8.02 -24.98 45.47
C THR A 1193 -8.83 -23.81 46.00
N LEU A 1194 -10.15 -23.94 45.89
CA LEU A 1194 -11.16 -22.98 46.34
C LEU A 1194 -11.69 -23.35 47.72
N SER A 1195 -11.53 -22.43 48.68
CA SER A 1195 -12.09 -22.53 50.02
C SER A 1195 -13.46 -21.85 50.10
N GLY A 1196 -14.41 -22.47 50.80
CA GLY A 1196 -15.75 -21.90 51.01
C GLY A 1196 -15.75 -20.82 52.09
N SER A 1197 -16.54 -19.76 51.91
CA SER A 1197 -16.65 -18.68 52.90
C SER A 1197 -17.33 -19.15 54.18
N SER A 1198 -16.69 -18.90 55.32
CA SER A 1198 -17.17 -19.31 56.64
C SER A 1198 -18.18 -18.30 57.20
N GLY A 1199 -19.48 -18.58 57.04
CA GLY A 1199 -20.54 -17.80 57.68
C GLY A 1199 -20.76 -18.19 59.14
N GLU A 1200 -20.59 -17.24 60.07
CA GLU A 1200 -21.01 -17.39 61.48
C GLU A 1200 -22.51 -17.05 61.67
N PRO A 1201 -23.26 -17.78 62.52
CA PRO A 1201 -24.68 -17.52 62.78
C PRO A 1201 -24.98 -16.88 64.16
N GLY A 1202 -25.70 -15.74 64.16
CA GLY A 1202 -26.33 -15.13 65.36
C GLY A 1202 -25.40 -14.21 66.20
N GLU A 1203 -25.89 -13.34 67.08
CA GLU A 1203 -27.27 -13.09 67.54
C GLU A 1203 -27.42 -11.60 68.06
N PRO A 1204 -28.36 -11.22 68.96
CA PRO A 1204 -29.55 -10.40 68.69
C PRO A 1204 -29.40 -8.86 68.82
N GLN A 1205 -30.45 -8.13 68.42
CA GLN A 1205 -30.59 -6.67 68.62
C GLN A 1205 -30.99 -6.28 70.06
N THR A 1206 -30.51 -5.12 70.54
CA THR A 1206 -31.20 -4.29 71.57
C THR A 1206 -30.77 -2.81 71.42
N PRO A 1207 -31.66 -1.80 71.53
CA PRO A 1207 -31.34 -0.43 71.11
C PRO A 1207 -30.99 0.57 72.23
N ALA A 1208 -30.25 1.62 71.84
CA ALA A 1208 -30.10 2.96 72.45
C ALA A 1208 -29.54 3.09 73.88
N GLY A 1209 -28.39 3.80 74.03
CA GLY A 1209 -27.82 4.14 75.34
C GLY A 1209 -26.55 4.99 75.31
N ALA A 1210 -26.72 6.32 75.19
CA ALA A 1210 -25.86 7.44 75.64
C ALA A 1210 -24.30 7.35 75.77
N GLU A 1211 -23.68 8.41 75.26
CA GLU A 1211 -22.48 9.12 75.78
C GLU A 1211 -21.04 8.54 75.64
N GLN A 1212 -20.22 9.39 75.01
CA GLN A 1212 -18.75 9.52 75.06
C GLN A 1212 -18.29 10.07 76.45
N PRO A 1213 -16.98 10.28 76.75
CA PRO A 1213 -15.76 10.00 75.96
C PRO A 1213 -14.57 9.40 76.76
N SER A 1214 -13.42 9.32 76.08
CA SER A 1214 -12.06 9.67 76.54
C SER A 1214 -11.02 8.55 76.72
N ALA A 1215 -9.76 8.93 76.43
CA ALA A 1215 -8.53 8.11 76.46
C ALA A 1215 -7.69 8.50 77.73
N PRO A 1216 -6.34 8.31 77.89
CA PRO A 1216 -5.28 8.06 76.90
C PRO A 1216 -4.08 7.14 77.32
N THR A 1217 -3.04 7.08 76.46
CA THR A 1217 -1.55 7.03 76.69
C THR A 1217 -0.94 6.66 78.08
N THR A 1218 0.25 6.05 78.26
CA THR A 1218 1.36 5.56 77.38
C THR A 1218 2.46 4.81 78.18
N ALA A 1219 3.16 3.87 77.51
CA ALA A 1219 4.63 3.63 77.47
C ALA A 1219 5.53 3.30 78.71
N SER A 1220 6.36 2.25 78.51
CA SER A 1220 7.85 2.20 78.68
C SER A 1220 8.54 1.58 79.93
N THR A 1221 9.87 1.44 79.82
CA THR A 1221 10.88 0.77 80.68
C THR A 1221 10.84 -0.78 80.63
N GLY A 1222 11.95 -1.54 80.53
CA GLY A 1222 13.40 -1.28 80.32
C GLY A 1222 14.11 -2.61 79.89
N ALA A 1223 15.43 -2.77 79.76
CA ALA A 1223 16.60 -1.89 79.99
C ALA A 1223 17.84 -2.33 79.15
N ALA A 1224 19.05 -2.44 79.75
CA ALA A 1224 20.35 -2.77 79.13
C ALA A 1224 20.84 -4.21 79.47
N VAL A 1225 21.95 -4.80 78.98
CA VAL A 1225 23.40 -4.41 78.92
C VAL A 1225 24.15 -5.41 77.99
N ALA A 1226 25.23 -5.13 77.24
CA ALA A 1226 25.81 -3.92 76.64
C ALA A 1226 26.96 -4.33 75.66
N GLY A 1227 27.35 -3.46 74.72
CA GLY A 1227 28.45 -3.73 73.76
C GLY A 1227 28.38 -2.91 72.46
N ILE A 1228 28.21 -1.58 72.50
CA ILE A 1228 29.30 -0.56 72.51
C ILE A 1228 29.98 -0.44 71.11
N VAL A 1229 29.93 0.70 70.39
CA VAL A 1229 29.38 2.04 70.73
C VAL A 1229 29.24 2.98 69.50
N ILE A 1230 28.25 3.90 69.54
CA ILE A 1230 28.13 5.22 68.80
C ILE A 1230 28.09 5.23 67.25
N ALA A 1231 27.35 6.11 66.54
CA ALA A 1231 26.08 6.85 66.75
C ALA A 1231 25.76 7.68 65.47
N VAL A 1232 24.53 8.23 65.36
CA VAL A 1232 24.19 9.49 64.61
C VAL A 1232 24.30 9.46 63.06
N VAL A 1233 23.49 10.14 62.24
CA VAL A 1233 22.08 10.63 62.30
C VAL A 1233 21.67 11.10 60.88
N VAL A 1234 20.38 11.42 60.61
CA VAL A 1234 19.87 12.12 59.38
C VAL A 1234 19.91 11.26 58.08
N LEU A 1235 18.97 11.29 57.09
CA LEU A 1235 18.10 12.29 56.43
C LEU A 1235 18.83 13.11 55.33
N ALA A 1236 18.10 13.74 54.40
CA ALA A 1236 18.52 14.76 53.40
C ALA A 1236 19.86 14.54 52.62
N ALA A 1237 19.86 14.18 51.33
CA ALA A 1237 19.49 14.98 50.14
C ALA A 1237 20.63 15.87 49.55
N ALA A 1238 20.51 16.17 48.25
CA ALA A 1238 21.27 17.18 47.49
C ALA A 1238 22.82 17.02 47.34
N GLY A 1239 23.24 16.12 46.44
CA GLY A 1239 23.71 16.54 45.11
C GLY A 1239 25.18 16.95 44.84
N VAL A 1240 25.46 16.99 43.53
CA VAL A 1240 26.55 17.72 42.82
C VAL A 1240 27.98 17.15 42.87
N ALA A 1241 28.48 16.82 41.65
CA ALA A 1241 29.89 16.78 41.22
C ALA A 1241 30.85 15.72 41.84
N LEU A 1242 31.74 15.04 41.09
CA LEU A 1242 31.89 14.84 39.63
C LEU A 1242 32.87 13.64 39.42
N ILE A 1243 33.28 13.39 38.17
CA ILE A 1243 34.58 12.79 37.79
C ILE A 1243 34.70 11.23 37.86
N VAL A 1244 34.53 10.63 36.66
CA VAL A 1244 35.54 9.82 35.93
C VAL A 1244 35.52 8.27 35.97
N LEU A 1245 35.39 7.73 34.74
CA LEU A 1245 35.86 6.44 34.16
C LEU A 1245 35.22 5.07 34.52
N ARG A 1246 34.73 4.45 33.44
CA ARG A 1246 34.94 3.05 32.98
C ARG A 1246 34.10 1.87 33.51
N HIS A 1247 33.31 1.37 32.55
CA HIS A 1247 33.33 -0.01 32.02
C HIS A 1247 32.46 -1.11 32.66
N ARG A 1248 31.51 -1.54 31.82
CA ARG A 1248 31.30 -2.93 31.33
C ARG A 1248 30.57 -3.96 32.21
N ARG A 1249 29.64 -4.63 31.50
CA ARG A 1249 29.09 -6.00 31.67
C ARG A 1249 28.01 -6.17 32.75
N VAL A 1250 26.96 -6.95 32.50
CA VAL A 1250 26.51 -7.58 31.22
C VAL A 1250 25.24 -6.87 30.78
#